data_AF-A0A2N6B1T9-F1
#
_entry.id   AF-A0A2N6B1T9-F1
#
_cell.length_a   1.000
_cell.length_b   1.000
_cell.length_c   1.000
_cell.angle_alpha   90.00
_cell.angle_beta   90.00
_cell.angle_gamma   90.00
#
_symmetry.space_group_name_H-M   'P 1'
#
loop_
_entity.id
_entity.type
_entity.pdbx_description
1 polymer ?
#
loop_
_entity_poly.entity_id
_entity_poly.type
_entity_poly.pdbx_seq_one_letter_code
_entity_poly.pdbx_strand_id
1 'polypeptide(L)'
;MCDICSAMTRFDKDCVYAEFSATSTGSDVPGQTIAANNIPHAGETWAEWIEAPNYAHNFTDRGVMTVNSTFDGAIGTLGDSDWIRIDLQQGKSYKIQMYSFSMETFLALADNNGNVLTFDEFETTVVNGITYAVSTLEVTASRTGTYYIIAEEQGHNGTGAYTVGVEETSSTNTGPLRNWSLDEISERLTDSGWDFFGGVRRSWNKETITYDLSDMDPALRPLVSHAFDAWEKVTGLTFVNVSNQNNIINGLATADITFDDEQLGAAWANSKTSGANITSVNINIGKDLDSVYNVTFDSYLFQTFIHEIGHAIGLAHAGDYNAGQGSPVSYPDSVLFKNDSWNKTIMSYINQSMNTNDNADYALVVTPMIADLVAVHDLYGAPKKAYHGNTRYGVNSNTGDYMDDIFDVLCKGDTSSNLIGGGQPLSFTLWDTGGRDTIDFRTDTARQVVDLRPTKLSTVYGTKGSMVIGPDTVIENYIAGKKADKVTGNGAKNSLEGRNGNDTLSGGGNNDTLNGGGNNDVLRGEAGNDRLIGAAGNDVVNGGSGRDTAVYTGKADATVDLRKTGAQATGQGRDKLQSIENVVSANGDDKLTGKAGANTLDGNNGKDTLLGLGGNDLIIGGGANDILKGGSGRDKLKGEAGNDHLFGNAGNDTLIGGSGIDVAHFDGGKNRYDVTKIGANKYKVVDTLGNLGTDILTSVEKIKFDVGPAFDIDTLL
;
A
#
# COMPACT_ATOMS: atom_id res chain seq x y z
N MET A 1 -36.66 -7.08 -19.00
CA MET A 1 -36.49 -8.54 -18.87
C MET A 1 -37.89 -9.13 -18.81
N CYS A 2 -38.39 -9.93 -19.76
CA CYS A 2 -37.87 -10.49 -21.01
C CYS A 2 -38.93 -10.22 -22.11
N ASP A 3 -38.63 -9.91 -23.38
CA ASP A 3 -38.31 -10.92 -24.41
C ASP A 3 -37.61 -10.33 -25.67
N ILE A 4 -36.98 -9.16 -25.56
CA ILE A 4 -36.29 -8.49 -26.70
C ILE A 4 -34.77 -8.82 -26.76
N CYS A 5 -34.24 -9.59 -25.80
CA CYS A 5 -32.81 -9.89 -25.70
C CYS A 5 -32.33 -11.13 -26.49
N SER A 6 -33.13 -11.69 -27.40
CA SER A 6 -32.89 -13.04 -27.98
C SER A 6 -32.41 -13.08 -29.44
N ALA A 7 -32.13 -11.93 -30.09
CA ALA A 7 -32.01 -11.88 -31.56
C ALA A 7 -30.81 -11.11 -32.18
N MET A 8 -29.85 -10.57 -31.41
CA MET A 8 -28.68 -9.91 -32.01
C MET A 8 -27.36 -10.28 -31.32
N THR A 9 -26.40 -10.76 -32.11
CA THR A 9 -25.04 -11.09 -31.66
C THR A 9 -23.97 -10.55 -32.63
N ARG A 10 -22.95 -9.90 -32.04
CA ARG A 10 -21.63 -9.50 -32.59
C ARG A 10 -21.58 -8.39 -33.67
N PHE A 11 -20.75 -7.38 -33.35
CA PHE A 11 -19.77 -6.62 -34.17
C PHE A 11 -20.03 -6.45 -35.70
N ASP A 12 -19.79 -5.28 -36.30
CA ASP A 12 -18.68 -4.34 -36.02
C ASP A 12 -19.02 -2.88 -36.40
N LYS A 13 -18.13 -1.97 -35.99
CA LYS A 13 -17.85 -0.56 -36.34
C LYS A 13 -18.70 0.28 -37.33
N ASP A 14 -18.54 1.58 -37.09
CA ASP A 14 -18.74 2.75 -37.95
C ASP A 14 -20.15 3.38 -38.03
N CYS A 15 -20.10 4.69 -38.21
CA CYS A 15 -21.18 5.68 -38.13
C CYS A 15 -22.44 5.34 -38.92
N VAL A 16 -23.58 5.93 -38.51
CA VAL A 16 -24.25 7.00 -39.29
C VAL A 16 -25.31 7.70 -38.44
N TYR A 17 -25.29 9.03 -38.51
CA TYR A 17 -26.33 9.94 -37.99
C TYR A 17 -27.57 9.85 -38.90
N ALA A 18 -28.78 9.79 -38.34
CA ALA A 18 -30.00 9.96 -39.13
C ALA A 18 -31.06 10.72 -38.32
N GLU A 19 -31.21 12.01 -38.65
CA GLU A 19 -32.26 12.89 -38.12
C GLU A 19 -33.66 12.44 -38.59
N PHE A 20 -34.70 12.82 -37.85
CA PHE A 20 -36.05 12.91 -38.41
C PHE A 20 -36.45 14.37 -38.59
N SER A 21 -36.64 14.74 -39.85
CA SER A 21 -36.90 16.11 -40.32
C SER A 21 -38.37 16.54 -40.20
N ALA A 22 -38.60 17.83 -39.99
CA ALA A 22 -39.80 18.52 -40.45
C ALA A 22 -39.43 19.85 -41.12
N THR A 23 -39.68 19.94 -42.43
CA THR A 23 -39.57 21.12 -43.31
C THR A 23 -40.59 22.21 -42.94
N SER A 24 -40.46 23.52 -43.17
CA SER A 24 -39.43 24.45 -43.72
C SER A 24 -40.01 25.89 -43.63
N THR A 25 -39.42 27.05 -44.00
CA THR A 25 -38.33 27.48 -44.92
C THR A 25 -37.73 28.83 -44.47
N GLY A 26 -36.49 29.16 -44.87
CA GLY A 26 -36.04 30.56 -45.07
C GLY A 26 -34.82 31.04 -44.29
N SER A 27 -33.67 31.12 -44.98
CA SER A 27 -32.52 32.04 -44.81
C SER A 27 -32.07 32.58 -43.44
N ASP A 28 -30.79 32.28 -43.15
CA ASP A 28 -29.76 33.06 -42.41
C ASP A 28 -29.80 33.19 -40.86
N VAL A 29 -28.58 33.24 -40.31
CA VAL A 29 -28.11 33.25 -38.89
C VAL A 29 -28.50 34.53 -38.09
N PRO A 30 -28.34 34.61 -36.74
CA PRO A 30 -27.82 33.63 -35.76
C PRO A 30 -28.66 33.47 -34.45
N GLY A 31 -28.21 32.55 -33.57
CA GLY A 31 -28.52 32.58 -32.12
C GLY A 31 -29.06 31.26 -31.55
N GLN A 32 -28.31 30.65 -30.62
CA GLN A 32 -28.89 29.78 -29.60
C GLN A 32 -28.52 30.30 -28.21
N THR A 33 -29.55 30.60 -27.45
CA THR A 33 -29.52 31.19 -26.11
C THR A 33 -29.04 30.15 -25.09
N ILE A 34 -27.98 30.46 -24.35
CA ILE A 34 -27.73 29.81 -23.05
C ILE A 34 -28.58 30.57 -22.02
N ALA A 35 -29.18 29.84 -21.08
CA ALA A 35 -30.18 30.40 -20.17
C ALA A 35 -29.53 31.23 -19.06
N ALA A 36 -29.58 32.56 -19.20
CA ALA A 36 -29.33 33.48 -18.10
C ALA A 36 -30.51 33.44 -17.12
N ASN A 37 -30.27 33.01 -15.88
CA ASN A 37 -31.23 33.15 -14.79
C ASN A 37 -31.12 34.56 -14.19
N ASN A 38 -31.59 35.59 -14.90
CA ASN A 38 -32.08 36.83 -14.30
C ASN A 38 -32.94 37.60 -15.30
N ILE A 39 -34.17 37.94 -14.90
CA ILE A 39 -35.13 38.69 -15.72
C ILE A 39 -34.96 40.19 -15.40
N PRO A 40 -34.73 41.08 -16.39
CA PRO A 40 -34.62 42.51 -16.12
C PRO A 40 -35.89 43.10 -15.51
N HIS A 41 -35.72 44.07 -14.62
CA HIS A 41 -36.82 44.94 -14.21
C HIS A 41 -37.39 45.67 -15.44
N ALA A 42 -38.72 45.72 -15.54
CA ALA A 42 -39.39 46.16 -16.75
C ALA A 42 -39.22 47.68 -17.00
N GLY A 43 -38.43 48.06 -18.01
CA GLY A 43 -38.35 49.45 -18.47
C GLY A 43 -37.28 49.73 -19.54
N GLU A 44 -36.13 49.07 -19.47
CA GLU A 44 -34.91 49.51 -20.16
C GLU A 44 -34.46 48.49 -21.22
N THR A 45 -34.02 48.98 -22.38
CA THR A 45 -33.55 48.14 -23.49
C THR A 45 -32.03 48.17 -23.59
N TRP A 46 -31.42 46.98 -23.65
CA TRP A 46 -29.99 46.69 -23.68
C TRP A 46 -29.14 47.37 -24.78
N ALA A 47 -29.74 48.19 -25.65
CA ALA A 47 -29.02 48.96 -26.66
C ALA A 47 -28.46 50.30 -26.14
N GLU A 48 -28.91 50.80 -24.98
CA GLU A 48 -28.54 52.15 -24.50
C GLU A 48 -27.18 52.23 -23.78
N TRP A 49 -26.56 51.08 -23.43
CA TRP A 49 -25.25 51.04 -22.77
C TRP A 49 -24.04 50.90 -23.71
N ILE A 50 -24.24 50.57 -24.99
CA ILE A 50 -23.13 50.26 -25.93
C ILE A 50 -22.80 51.44 -26.89
N GLU A 51 -23.64 52.48 -26.97
CA GLU A 51 -23.35 53.68 -27.79
C GLU A 51 -23.29 54.99 -26.99
N ALA A 52 -22.22 55.16 -26.21
CA ALA A 52 -21.81 56.47 -25.66
C ALA A 52 -20.39 56.84 -26.16
N PRO A 53 -20.24 57.43 -27.37
CA PRO A 53 -18.94 57.58 -28.04
C PRO A 53 -18.05 58.74 -27.51
N ASN A 54 -18.07 59.01 -26.20
CA ASN A 54 -17.37 60.17 -25.59
C ASN A 54 -16.79 59.92 -24.18
N TYR A 55 -16.54 58.68 -23.77
CA TYR A 55 -15.63 58.40 -22.66
C TYR A 55 -14.34 57.80 -23.19
N ALA A 56 -13.23 58.46 -22.88
CA ALA A 56 -11.91 57.96 -23.24
C ALA A 56 -11.56 56.82 -22.29
N HIS A 57 -11.78 55.57 -22.72
CA HIS A 57 -11.24 54.39 -22.05
C HIS A 57 -9.73 54.60 -21.87
N ASN A 58 -9.32 54.82 -20.63
CA ASN A 58 -7.93 55.03 -20.30
C ASN A 58 -7.32 53.63 -20.19
N PHE A 59 -6.64 53.19 -21.24
CA PHE A 59 -5.99 51.87 -21.27
C PHE A 59 -4.71 51.91 -20.41
N THR A 60 -4.88 52.02 -19.10
CA THR A 60 -3.80 52.44 -18.20
C THR A 60 -2.82 51.32 -17.90
N ASP A 61 -3.30 50.10 -17.60
CA ASP A 61 -2.45 48.95 -17.33
C ASP A 61 -2.75 47.73 -18.24
N ARG A 62 -1.69 46.98 -18.55
CA ARG A 62 -1.72 45.79 -19.41
C ARG A 62 -1.08 44.60 -18.70
N GLY A 63 -1.92 43.80 -18.07
CA GLY A 63 -1.51 42.52 -17.48
C GLY A 63 -1.18 41.46 -18.54
N VAL A 64 -0.37 40.49 -18.16
CA VAL A 64 -0.23 39.21 -18.88
C VAL A 64 -0.32 38.10 -17.84
N MET A 65 -1.22 37.14 -18.05
CA MET A 65 -1.36 35.97 -17.18
C MET A 65 -1.35 34.68 -18.00
N THR A 66 -1.16 33.56 -17.32
CA THR A 66 -1.27 32.22 -17.92
C THR A 66 -2.53 31.51 -17.42
N VAL A 67 -2.95 30.50 -18.15
CA VAL A 67 -3.90 29.49 -17.64
C VAL A 67 -3.33 28.88 -16.35
N ASN A 68 -4.21 28.56 -15.40
CA ASN A 68 -3.90 28.09 -14.04
C ASN A 68 -3.02 29.07 -13.25
N SER A 69 -3.35 30.36 -13.32
CA SER A 69 -2.72 31.41 -12.52
C SER A 69 -3.71 32.49 -12.11
N THR A 70 -3.31 33.32 -11.14
CA THR A 70 -4.03 34.52 -10.72
C THR A 70 -3.28 35.79 -11.15
N PHE A 71 -4.03 36.88 -11.29
CA PHE A 71 -3.55 38.22 -11.54
C PHE A 71 -4.21 39.18 -10.53
N ASP A 72 -3.40 39.83 -9.70
CA ASP A 72 -3.86 40.87 -8.78
C ASP A 72 -3.79 42.23 -9.47
N GLY A 73 -4.89 42.98 -9.46
CA GLY A 73 -5.01 44.30 -10.07
C GLY A 73 -5.75 45.30 -9.17
N ALA A 74 -5.89 46.53 -9.64
CA ALA A 74 -6.63 47.55 -8.91
C ALA A 74 -7.17 48.62 -9.87
N ILE A 75 -8.50 48.79 -9.87
CA ILE A 75 -9.20 49.85 -10.59
C ILE A 75 -8.85 51.18 -9.90
N GLY A 76 -7.86 51.88 -10.45
CA GLY A 76 -7.17 52.99 -9.79
C GLY A 76 -7.89 54.33 -9.93
N THR A 77 -8.77 54.45 -10.93
CA THR A 77 -9.61 55.63 -11.17
C THR A 77 -11.02 55.23 -11.64
N LEU A 78 -11.98 56.16 -11.53
CA LEU A 78 -13.35 55.92 -11.98
C LEU A 78 -13.41 55.73 -13.49
N GLY A 79 -14.01 54.62 -13.95
CA GLY A 79 -14.07 54.26 -15.38
C GLY A 79 -12.76 53.72 -15.96
N ASP A 80 -11.85 53.26 -15.10
CA ASP A 80 -10.65 52.50 -15.46
C ASP A 80 -11.01 51.04 -15.78
N SER A 81 -10.29 50.43 -16.71
CA SER A 81 -10.56 49.09 -17.25
C SER A 81 -9.25 48.35 -17.48
N ASP A 82 -9.02 47.29 -16.71
CA ASP A 82 -7.79 46.51 -16.82
C ASP A 82 -7.91 45.41 -17.88
N TRP A 83 -6.98 45.41 -18.85
CA TRP A 83 -6.95 44.45 -19.96
C TRP A 83 -5.80 43.45 -19.78
N ILE A 84 -6.14 42.27 -19.28
CA ILE A 84 -5.20 41.19 -18.95
C ILE A 84 -5.12 40.23 -20.15
N ARG A 85 -3.95 40.17 -20.80
CA ARG A 85 -3.72 39.24 -21.91
C ARG A 85 -3.57 37.80 -21.40
N ILE A 86 -4.26 36.86 -22.05
CA ILE A 86 -4.09 35.42 -21.86
C ILE A 86 -4.09 34.69 -23.21
N ASP A 87 -3.33 33.60 -23.34
CA ASP A 87 -3.37 32.73 -24.52
C ASP A 87 -4.11 31.41 -24.17
N LEU A 88 -5.17 31.08 -24.92
CA LEU A 88 -6.03 29.91 -24.70
C LEU A 88 -5.90 28.89 -25.85
N GLN A 89 -6.25 27.62 -25.59
CA GLN A 89 -6.17 26.51 -26.55
C GLN A 89 -7.56 26.07 -27.05
N GLN A 90 -7.69 25.82 -28.34
CA GLN A 90 -8.95 25.41 -28.97
C GLN A 90 -9.56 24.15 -28.32
N GLY A 91 -10.86 24.20 -28.04
CA GLY A 91 -11.64 23.05 -27.55
C GLY A 91 -11.43 22.70 -26.09
N LYS A 92 -10.56 23.44 -25.38
CA LYS A 92 -10.47 23.40 -23.91
C LYS A 92 -11.53 24.32 -23.31
N SER A 93 -12.03 23.93 -22.15
CA SER A 93 -12.88 24.78 -21.31
C SER A 93 -12.04 25.47 -20.26
N TYR A 94 -12.49 26.66 -19.85
CA TYR A 94 -11.84 27.50 -18.87
C TYR A 94 -12.89 28.10 -17.95
N LYS A 95 -12.52 28.25 -16.68
CA LYS A 95 -13.25 29.06 -15.71
C LYS A 95 -12.42 30.29 -15.39
N ILE A 96 -13.03 31.46 -15.53
CA ILE A 96 -12.42 32.76 -15.26
C ILE A 96 -13.26 33.41 -14.18
N GLN A 97 -12.66 33.87 -13.08
CA GLN A 97 -13.40 34.53 -12.02
C GLN A 97 -12.64 35.73 -11.47
N MET A 98 -13.39 36.71 -10.97
CA MET A 98 -12.88 37.94 -10.40
C MET A 98 -13.45 38.13 -9.00
N TYR A 99 -12.60 38.52 -8.04
CA TYR A 99 -12.97 38.77 -6.65
C TYR A 99 -12.64 40.20 -6.25
N SER A 100 -13.52 40.82 -5.48
CA SER A 100 -13.28 42.11 -4.84
C SER A 100 -13.94 42.20 -3.47
N PHE A 101 -13.27 42.90 -2.56
CA PHE A 101 -13.79 43.26 -1.23
C PHE A 101 -14.30 44.71 -1.15
N SER A 102 -13.96 45.53 -2.16
CA SER A 102 -14.04 47.01 -2.09
C SER A 102 -14.94 47.65 -3.14
N MET A 103 -15.38 46.88 -4.12
CA MET A 103 -16.15 47.33 -5.28
C MET A 103 -16.93 46.18 -5.92
N GLU A 104 -17.98 46.50 -6.66
CA GLU A 104 -18.79 45.56 -7.43
C GLU A 104 -18.03 45.12 -8.69
N THR A 105 -17.92 43.82 -8.99
CA THR A 105 -17.09 43.31 -10.09
C THR A 105 -17.85 43.25 -11.42
N PHE A 106 -17.18 43.61 -12.51
CA PHE A 106 -17.59 43.26 -13.87
C PHE A 106 -16.43 42.54 -14.56
N LEU A 107 -16.73 41.38 -15.16
CA LEU A 107 -15.73 40.50 -15.78
C LEU A 107 -16.15 40.14 -17.20
N ALA A 108 -15.32 40.46 -18.18
CA ALA A 108 -15.56 40.08 -19.58
C ALA A 108 -14.37 39.37 -20.22
N LEU A 109 -14.64 38.52 -21.22
CA LEU A 109 -13.63 37.91 -22.06
C LEU A 109 -13.79 38.40 -23.50
N ALA A 110 -12.73 38.99 -24.05
CA ALA A 110 -12.66 39.48 -25.41
C ALA A 110 -11.68 38.70 -26.28
N ASP A 111 -11.92 38.72 -27.60
CA ASP A 111 -11.05 38.14 -28.60
C ASP A 111 -9.84 39.04 -28.94
N ASN A 112 -8.86 38.55 -29.71
CA ASN A 112 -7.69 39.34 -30.10
C ASN A 112 -7.99 40.62 -30.93
N ASN A 113 -9.23 40.83 -31.38
CA ASN A 113 -9.65 42.07 -32.04
C ASN A 113 -10.37 43.04 -31.08
N GLY A 114 -10.53 42.68 -29.80
CA GLY A 114 -11.22 43.45 -28.79
C GLY A 114 -12.75 43.23 -28.74
N ASN A 115 -13.30 42.25 -29.46
CA ASN A 115 -14.73 41.95 -29.37
C ASN A 115 -15.01 41.15 -28.10
N VAL A 116 -15.88 41.66 -27.22
CA VAL A 116 -16.39 40.90 -26.07
C VAL A 116 -17.17 39.67 -26.57
N LEU A 117 -16.79 38.50 -26.07
CA LEU A 117 -17.39 37.21 -26.40
C LEU A 117 -18.45 36.80 -25.38
N THR A 118 -18.19 37.11 -24.12
CA THR A 118 -19.08 36.88 -22.97
C THR A 118 -18.64 37.78 -21.83
N PHE A 119 -19.56 38.07 -20.91
CA PHE A 119 -19.32 38.82 -19.68
C PHE A 119 -20.21 38.26 -18.57
N ASP A 120 -19.82 38.54 -17.33
CA ASP A 120 -20.60 38.28 -16.13
C ASP A 120 -20.50 39.48 -15.17
N GLU A 121 -21.59 39.72 -14.47
CA GLU A 121 -21.76 40.80 -13.48
C GLU A 121 -21.54 40.22 -12.07
N PHE A 122 -21.56 41.01 -11.00
CA PHE A 122 -21.25 40.44 -9.67
C PHE A 122 -22.44 39.67 -9.06
N GLU A 123 -22.11 38.57 -8.40
CA GLU A 123 -22.92 38.00 -7.32
C GLU A 123 -22.25 38.27 -5.97
N THR A 124 -23.06 38.55 -4.94
CA THR A 124 -22.58 38.77 -3.58
C THR A 124 -22.49 37.45 -2.82
N THR A 125 -21.28 36.97 -2.56
CA THR A 125 -21.04 35.72 -1.81
C THR A 125 -20.45 36.00 -0.43
N VAL A 126 -20.80 35.18 0.57
CA VAL A 126 -20.21 35.24 1.92
C VAL A 126 -19.34 34.01 2.16
N VAL A 127 -18.03 34.20 2.35
CA VAL A 127 -17.08 33.15 2.72
C VAL A 127 -16.48 33.50 4.08
N ASN A 128 -16.56 32.58 5.04
CA ASN A 128 -16.03 32.76 6.40
C ASN A 128 -16.50 34.05 7.11
N GLY A 129 -17.74 34.47 6.84
CA GLY A 129 -18.34 35.69 7.40
C GLY A 129 -17.90 37.00 6.73
N ILE A 130 -17.01 36.95 5.74
CA ILE A 130 -16.61 38.10 4.92
C ILE A 130 -17.43 38.09 3.63
N THR A 131 -17.88 39.26 3.19
CA THR A 131 -18.66 39.45 1.96
C THR A 131 -17.76 39.83 0.80
N TYR A 132 -17.95 39.18 -0.35
CA TYR A 132 -17.20 39.35 -1.59
C TYR A 132 -18.17 39.70 -2.72
N ALA A 133 -17.74 40.57 -3.63
CA ALA A 133 -18.29 40.62 -4.99
C ALA A 133 -17.50 39.63 -5.85
N VAL A 134 -18.21 38.76 -6.57
CA VAL A 134 -17.62 37.71 -7.41
C VAL A 134 -18.30 37.69 -8.78
N SER A 135 -17.53 37.72 -9.86
CA SER A 135 -18.03 37.48 -11.24
C SER A 135 -17.36 36.25 -11.83
N THR A 136 -18.09 35.49 -12.64
CA THR A 136 -17.74 34.14 -13.08
C THR A 136 -18.09 33.86 -14.54
N LEU A 137 -17.08 33.53 -15.33
CA LEU A 137 -17.22 33.08 -16.71
C LEU A 137 -16.80 31.62 -16.87
N GLU A 138 -17.64 30.83 -17.55
CA GLU A 138 -17.28 29.50 -18.05
C GLU A 138 -17.29 29.51 -19.58
N VAL A 139 -16.14 29.22 -20.18
CA VAL A 139 -15.90 29.43 -21.62
C VAL A 139 -15.17 28.25 -22.24
N THR A 140 -15.61 27.79 -23.42
CA THR A 140 -14.81 26.89 -24.26
C THR A 140 -14.14 27.72 -25.35
N ALA A 141 -12.80 27.69 -25.41
CA ALA A 141 -12.08 28.51 -26.39
C ALA A 141 -12.32 27.98 -27.82
N SER A 142 -12.95 28.80 -28.65
CA SER A 142 -13.33 28.44 -30.03
C SER A 142 -12.14 28.30 -30.99
N ARG A 143 -10.97 28.86 -30.63
CA ARG A 143 -9.70 28.78 -31.36
C ARG A 143 -8.52 28.84 -30.40
N THR A 144 -7.35 28.37 -30.84
CA THR A 144 -6.09 28.61 -30.14
C THR A 144 -5.60 30.02 -30.47
N GLY A 145 -5.21 30.80 -29.47
CA GLY A 145 -4.65 32.13 -29.67
C GLY A 145 -4.86 33.05 -28.47
N THR A 146 -4.56 34.33 -28.68
CA THR A 146 -4.68 35.37 -27.66
C THR A 146 -6.12 35.82 -27.45
N TYR A 147 -6.46 36.01 -26.19
CA TYR A 147 -7.69 36.60 -25.66
C TYR A 147 -7.31 37.68 -24.64
N TYR A 148 -8.27 38.52 -24.26
CA TYR A 148 -8.11 39.53 -23.23
C TYR A 148 -9.22 39.38 -22.20
N ILE A 149 -8.86 39.26 -20.93
CA ILE A 149 -9.80 39.39 -19.83
C ILE A 149 -9.88 40.87 -19.48
N ILE A 150 -11.11 41.36 -19.37
CA ILE A 150 -11.42 42.74 -19.05
C ILE A 150 -11.99 42.72 -17.62
N ALA A 151 -11.30 43.40 -16.71
CA ALA A 151 -11.67 43.52 -15.31
C ALA A 151 -12.06 44.97 -15.04
N GLU A 152 -13.28 45.20 -14.53
CA GLU A 152 -13.85 46.52 -14.32
C GLU A 152 -14.69 46.57 -13.04
N GLU A 153 -15.10 47.78 -12.65
CA GLU A 153 -16.08 48.02 -11.59
C GLU A 153 -17.48 48.17 -12.19
N GLN A 154 -18.47 47.44 -11.67
CA GLN A 154 -19.82 47.46 -12.23
C GLN A 154 -20.47 48.84 -12.02
N GLY A 155 -20.72 49.54 -13.14
CA GLY A 155 -21.31 50.88 -13.14
C GLY A 155 -20.29 52.04 -13.11
N HIS A 156 -18.99 51.76 -13.00
CA HIS A 156 -17.89 52.71 -13.08
C HIS A 156 -17.90 53.85 -12.02
N ASN A 157 -18.48 53.61 -10.84
CA ASN A 157 -18.59 54.56 -9.73
C ASN A 157 -17.66 54.24 -8.54
N GLY A 158 -16.97 53.11 -8.57
CA GLY A 158 -16.05 52.65 -7.53
C GLY A 158 -14.58 52.58 -7.97
N THR A 159 -13.71 52.34 -6.99
CA THR A 159 -12.28 52.02 -7.15
C THR A 159 -11.90 50.98 -6.12
N GLY A 160 -11.13 49.97 -6.49
CA GLY A 160 -10.86 48.84 -5.60
C GLY A 160 -9.78 47.89 -6.09
N ALA A 161 -9.20 47.14 -5.17
CA ALA A 161 -8.30 46.03 -5.49
C ALA A 161 -9.13 44.78 -5.85
N TYR A 162 -8.61 43.98 -6.78
CA TYR A 162 -9.25 42.74 -7.20
C TYR A 162 -8.22 41.65 -7.53
N THR A 163 -8.67 40.40 -7.55
CA THR A 163 -7.91 39.27 -8.07
C THR A 163 -8.71 38.58 -9.16
N VAL A 164 -8.11 38.35 -10.33
CA VAL A 164 -8.65 37.51 -11.40
C VAL A 164 -7.93 36.17 -11.42
N GLY A 165 -8.65 35.05 -11.43
CA GLY A 165 -8.12 33.71 -11.64
C GLY A 165 -8.60 33.11 -12.96
N VAL A 166 -7.76 32.31 -13.61
CA VAL A 166 -8.14 31.48 -14.77
C VAL A 166 -7.70 30.05 -14.53
N GLU A 167 -8.63 29.11 -14.61
CA GLU A 167 -8.40 27.68 -14.62
C GLU A 167 -8.72 27.12 -16.01
N GLU A 168 -7.92 26.20 -16.55
CA GLU A 168 -8.41 25.26 -17.56
C GLU A 168 -9.28 24.23 -16.85
N THR A 169 -10.60 24.40 -16.95
CA THR A 169 -11.50 23.35 -16.51
C THR A 169 -11.26 22.15 -17.41
N SER A 170 -10.62 21.13 -16.84
CA SER A 170 -10.76 19.78 -17.36
C SER A 170 -12.27 19.56 -17.53
N SER A 171 -12.69 19.15 -18.73
CA SER A 171 -14.10 18.93 -19.03
C SER A 171 -14.72 18.18 -17.87
N THR A 172 -15.80 18.73 -17.27
CA THR A 172 -16.52 18.15 -16.13
C THR A 172 -16.45 16.63 -16.24
N ASN A 173 -15.90 15.97 -15.21
CA ASN A 173 -15.34 14.62 -15.33
C ASN A 173 -16.46 13.57 -15.53
N THR A 174 -17.01 13.59 -16.73
CA THR A 174 -18.25 12.95 -17.19
C THR A 174 -17.97 11.58 -17.81
N GLY A 175 -16.69 11.20 -17.89
CA GLY A 175 -16.31 9.80 -17.96
C GLY A 175 -16.74 9.07 -16.67
N PRO A 176 -17.06 7.77 -16.75
CA PRO A 176 -17.41 7.01 -15.55
C PRO A 176 -16.20 6.96 -14.60
N LEU A 177 -16.45 7.19 -13.30
CA LEU A 177 -15.43 7.09 -12.25
C LEU A 177 -14.58 5.83 -12.44
N ARG A 178 -13.26 5.97 -12.33
CA ARG A 178 -12.28 4.87 -12.41
C ARG A 178 -11.40 4.87 -11.17
N ASN A 179 -10.64 3.79 -10.99
CA ASN A 179 -9.56 3.81 -10.01
C ASN A 179 -8.42 4.70 -10.52
N TRP A 180 -7.80 5.46 -9.62
CA TRP A 180 -6.55 6.18 -9.83
C TRP A 180 -5.38 5.41 -9.21
N SER A 181 -4.20 5.55 -9.81
CA SER A 181 -2.92 5.09 -9.26
C SER A 181 -2.53 5.92 -8.04
N LEU A 182 -1.49 5.51 -7.31
CA LEU A 182 -0.97 6.31 -6.20
C LEU A 182 -0.37 7.63 -6.71
N ASP A 183 0.31 7.61 -7.85
CA ASP A 183 0.89 8.81 -8.47
C ASP A 183 -0.19 9.83 -8.87
N GLU A 184 -1.31 9.37 -9.45
CA GLU A 184 -2.46 10.24 -9.80
C GLU A 184 -3.14 10.84 -8.55
N ILE A 185 -3.18 10.10 -7.44
CA ILE A 185 -3.69 10.63 -6.17
C ILE A 185 -2.65 11.58 -5.55
N SER A 186 -1.36 11.26 -5.61
CA SER A 186 -0.25 12.11 -5.15
C SER A 186 -0.31 13.48 -5.82
N GLU A 187 -0.35 13.51 -7.16
CA GLU A 187 -0.47 14.72 -7.97
C GLU A 187 -1.70 15.55 -7.56
N ARG A 188 -2.86 14.91 -7.35
CA ARG A 188 -4.06 15.60 -6.82
C ARG A 188 -3.82 16.19 -5.42
N LEU A 189 -3.21 15.44 -4.51
CA LEU A 189 -2.94 15.90 -3.14
C LEU A 189 -1.93 17.05 -3.12
N THR A 190 -0.95 17.11 -4.03
CA THR A 190 0.09 18.15 -4.04
C THR A 190 -0.28 19.38 -4.85
N ASP A 191 -1.02 19.23 -5.95
CA ASP A 191 -1.16 20.28 -6.98
C ASP A 191 -2.56 20.94 -7.02
N SER A 192 -3.50 20.55 -6.13
CA SER A 192 -4.87 21.10 -6.08
C SER A 192 -5.16 21.90 -4.80
N GLY A 193 -4.54 23.06 -4.63
CA GLY A 193 -4.72 23.85 -3.40
C GLY A 193 -6.10 24.52 -3.26
N TRP A 194 -6.93 24.00 -2.34
CA TRP A 194 -7.86 24.67 -1.38
C TRP A 194 -8.94 25.65 -1.83
N ASP A 195 -8.71 26.40 -2.90
CA ASP A 195 -9.64 27.34 -3.48
C ASP A 195 -10.04 26.85 -4.88
N PHE A 196 -11.13 27.44 -5.37
CA PHE A 196 -11.72 27.16 -6.68
C PHE A 196 -10.71 27.24 -7.87
N PHE A 197 -9.54 27.88 -7.71
CA PHE A 197 -8.59 28.19 -8.80
C PHE A 197 -7.50 27.16 -9.10
N GLY A 198 -7.59 25.93 -8.59
CA GLY A 198 -6.55 24.93 -8.81
C GLY A 198 -5.20 25.40 -8.25
N GLY A 199 -5.13 25.56 -6.94
CA GLY A 199 -4.02 26.26 -6.30
C GLY A 199 -2.63 25.65 -6.58
N VAL A 200 -1.72 26.47 -7.10
CA VAL A 200 -0.29 26.20 -7.31
C VAL A 200 0.28 25.33 -6.18
N ARG A 201 0.91 24.20 -6.55
CA ARG A 201 1.61 23.25 -5.65
C ARG A 201 2.37 23.98 -4.54
N ARG A 202 2.00 23.72 -3.28
CA ARG A 202 2.53 24.44 -2.11
C ARG A 202 3.50 23.54 -1.33
N SER A 203 4.65 24.06 -0.95
CA SER A 203 5.62 23.34 -0.12
C SER A 203 6.46 24.24 0.76
N TRP A 204 7.07 23.66 1.79
CA TRP A 204 8.13 24.33 2.55
C TRP A 204 9.48 24.26 1.83
N ASN A 205 10.12 25.41 1.60
CA ASN A 205 11.49 25.50 1.05
C ASN A 205 12.61 25.23 2.08
N LYS A 206 12.30 24.52 3.17
CA LYS A 206 13.23 24.25 4.27
C LYS A 206 12.98 22.90 4.91
N GLU A 207 14.04 22.35 5.48
CA GLU A 207 14.07 20.99 6.02
C GLU A 207 13.62 20.86 7.48
N THR A 208 13.55 21.97 8.23
CA THR A 208 13.17 21.97 9.65
C THR A 208 12.03 22.95 9.88
N ILE A 209 10.93 22.43 10.43
CA ILE A 209 9.70 23.14 10.72
C ILE A 209 9.54 23.21 12.24
N THR A 210 9.39 24.42 12.77
CA THR A 210 9.13 24.65 14.20
C THR A 210 7.63 24.72 14.47
N TYR A 211 7.17 24.11 15.55
CA TYR A 211 5.76 24.17 15.93
C TYR A 211 5.56 24.56 17.40
N ASP A 212 4.48 25.30 17.65
CA ASP A 212 4.11 25.81 18.97
C ASP A 212 2.70 25.35 19.36
N LEU A 213 2.61 24.72 20.53
CA LEU A 213 1.40 24.21 21.16
C LEU A 213 1.08 24.97 22.45
N SER A 214 1.71 26.14 22.70
CA SER A 214 1.56 26.90 23.93
C SER A 214 0.12 27.31 24.23
N ASP A 215 -0.65 27.57 23.17
CA ASP A 215 -2.03 28.08 23.25
C ASP A 215 -3.10 26.96 23.24
N MET A 216 -2.72 25.69 23.01
CA MET A 216 -3.64 24.54 23.12
C MET A 216 -3.83 24.04 24.56
N ASP A 217 -4.97 23.40 24.85
CA ASP A 217 -5.17 22.64 26.08
C ASP A 217 -4.02 21.61 26.30
N PRO A 218 -3.34 21.63 27.46
CA PRO A 218 -2.28 20.68 27.81
C PRO A 218 -2.62 19.20 27.63
N ALA A 219 -3.90 18.81 27.69
CA ALA A 219 -4.35 17.43 27.46
C ALA A 219 -4.24 16.99 25.99
N LEU A 220 -4.34 17.92 25.03
CA LEU A 220 -4.28 17.63 23.60
C LEU A 220 -2.84 17.54 23.07
N ARG A 221 -1.90 18.27 23.70
CA ARG A 221 -0.50 18.40 23.25
C ARG A 221 0.24 17.08 23.01
N PRO A 222 0.04 15.99 23.78
CA PRO A 222 0.63 14.69 23.48
C PRO A 222 0.16 14.12 22.13
N LEU A 223 -1.14 14.13 21.85
CA LEU A 223 -1.70 13.65 20.58
C LEU A 223 -1.14 14.44 19.40
N VAL A 224 -1.07 15.77 19.51
CA VAL A 224 -0.51 16.61 18.43
C VAL A 224 0.98 16.33 18.21
N SER A 225 1.74 16.09 19.29
CA SER A 225 3.16 15.71 19.18
C SER A 225 3.32 14.37 18.43
N HIS A 226 2.47 13.38 18.72
CA HIS A 226 2.46 12.11 17.99
C HIS A 226 1.97 12.22 16.54
N ALA A 227 1.06 13.15 16.24
CA ALA A 227 0.67 13.43 14.87
C ALA A 227 1.83 14.06 14.06
N PHE A 228 2.68 14.88 14.69
CA PHE A 228 3.96 15.31 14.10
C PHE A 228 4.96 14.17 13.95
N ASP A 229 5.12 13.30 14.95
CA ASP A 229 5.97 12.10 14.85
C ASP A 229 5.54 11.24 13.65
N ALA A 230 4.22 11.05 13.46
CA ALA A 230 3.65 10.26 12.38
C ALA A 230 4.01 10.78 10.98
N TRP A 231 3.96 12.11 10.78
CA TRP A 231 4.46 12.72 9.55
C TRP A 231 5.98 12.61 9.43
N GLU A 232 6.74 12.88 10.49
CA GLU A 232 8.22 12.85 10.48
C GLU A 232 8.82 11.49 10.08
N LYS A 233 8.09 10.40 10.33
CA LYS A 233 8.48 9.04 9.90
C LYS A 233 8.45 8.86 8.38
N VAL A 234 7.64 9.64 7.67
CA VAL A 234 7.37 9.48 6.23
C VAL A 234 7.79 10.68 5.37
N THR A 235 8.18 11.82 5.94
CA THR A 235 8.62 13.00 5.19
C THR A 235 10.11 13.32 5.36
N GLY A 236 10.72 13.95 4.36
CA GLY A 236 12.08 14.52 4.43
C GLY A 236 12.21 15.77 5.33
N LEU A 237 11.11 16.27 5.89
CA LEU A 237 11.08 17.32 6.91
C LEU A 237 11.50 16.80 8.30
N THR A 238 11.77 17.73 9.21
CA THR A 238 12.05 17.48 10.63
C THR A 238 11.25 18.48 11.45
N PHE A 239 10.53 18.01 12.48
CA PHE A 239 9.66 18.85 13.28
C PHE A 239 10.27 19.12 14.66
N VAL A 240 10.18 20.37 15.12
CA VAL A 240 10.78 20.81 16.39
C VAL A 240 9.77 21.58 17.22
N ASN A 241 9.40 21.02 18.38
CA ASN A 241 8.52 21.68 19.35
C ASN A 241 9.25 22.86 20.03
N VAL A 242 8.70 24.07 19.92
CA VAL A 242 9.26 25.28 20.55
C VAL A 242 8.41 25.84 21.69
N SER A 243 7.33 25.15 22.11
CA SER A 243 6.31 25.62 23.08
C SER A 243 6.82 25.95 24.50
N ASN A 244 8.08 25.62 24.82
CA ASN A 244 8.70 25.93 26.12
C ASN A 244 9.80 27.00 26.01
N GLN A 245 10.00 27.59 24.82
CA GLN A 245 10.98 28.64 24.61
C GLN A 245 10.29 30.00 24.77
N ASN A 246 10.72 30.80 25.76
CA ASN A 246 10.34 32.20 25.87
C ASN A 246 10.93 32.97 24.67
N ASN A 247 10.18 33.00 23.56
CA ASN A 247 10.69 33.28 22.21
C ASN A 247 11.08 34.75 21.96
N ILE A 248 12.23 35.18 22.48
CA ILE A 248 13.04 36.24 21.86
C ILE A 248 14.52 35.89 21.95
N ILE A 249 15.12 35.50 20.80
CA ILE A 249 16.56 35.62 20.56
C ILE A 249 16.75 36.20 19.14
N ASN A 250 17.49 37.30 19.02
CA ASN A 250 17.91 37.92 17.75
C ASN A 250 16.81 38.43 16.78
N GLY A 251 15.58 38.67 17.26
CA GLY A 251 14.61 39.51 16.53
C GLY A 251 13.78 38.83 15.43
N LEU A 252 13.77 37.49 15.39
CA LEU A 252 12.76 36.71 14.67
C LEU A 252 12.06 35.79 15.67
N ALA A 253 10.80 36.10 15.96
CA ALA A 253 9.94 35.33 16.86
C ALA A 253 8.66 34.95 16.10
N THR A 254 8.63 33.73 15.57
CA THR A 254 7.45 33.05 15.03
C THR A 254 7.78 31.56 14.95
N ALA A 255 6.95 30.69 15.53
CA ALA A 255 6.92 29.30 15.11
C ALA A 255 6.34 29.21 13.69
N ASP A 256 6.71 28.17 12.96
CA ASP A 256 6.28 27.98 11.58
C ASP A 256 4.86 27.45 11.50
N ILE A 257 4.48 26.60 12.44
CA ILE A 257 3.12 26.11 12.65
C ILE A 257 2.68 26.49 14.07
N THR A 258 1.53 27.14 14.18
CA THR A 258 0.90 27.51 15.46
C THR A 258 -0.44 26.79 15.59
N PHE A 259 -0.79 26.32 16.78
CA PHE A 259 -2.09 25.73 17.07
C PHE A 259 -2.96 26.63 17.97
N ASP A 260 -4.27 26.62 17.72
CA ASP A 260 -5.33 27.26 18.50
C ASP A 260 -6.48 26.25 18.74
N ASP A 261 -7.19 26.41 19.85
CA ASP A 261 -8.43 25.67 20.17
C ASP A 261 -9.57 26.57 20.70
N GLU A 262 -9.48 27.90 20.52
CA GLU A 262 -10.49 28.82 21.03
C GLU A 262 -11.78 28.89 20.19
N GLN A 263 -11.74 28.53 18.91
CA GLN A 263 -12.88 28.73 17.99
C GLN A 263 -13.86 27.55 18.01
N LEU A 264 -15.16 27.83 17.92
CA LEU A 264 -16.21 26.81 17.79
C LEU A 264 -16.31 26.33 16.34
N GLY A 265 -16.47 25.02 16.12
CA GLY A 265 -16.76 24.44 14.80
C GLY A 265 -15.72 23.43 14.31
N ALA A 266 -15.59 23.33 12.98
CA ALA A 266 -14.67 22.37 12.36
C ALA A 266 -13.19 22.76 12.55
N ALA A 267 -12.31 21.75 12.50
CA ALA A 267 -10.88 21.97 12.37
C ALA A 267 -10.52 22.54 11.00
N TRP A 268 -9.40 23.27 10.92
CA TRP A 268 -8.85 23.80 9.68
C TRP A 268 -7.37 24.21 9.83
N ALA A 269 -6.64 24.25 8.71
CA ALA A 269 -5.28 24.74 8.61
C ALA A 269 -5.17 25.87 7.56
N ASN A 270 -4.73 27.05 7.98
CA ASN A 270 -4.58 28.23 7.12
C ASN A 270 -3.10 28.53 6.87
N SER A 271 -2.66 28.29 5.63
CA SER A 271 -1.27 28.49 5.19
C SER A 271 -1.06 29.84 4.52
N LYS A 272 -0.17 30.67 5.08
CA LYS A 272 0.38 31.84 4.37
C LYS A 272 1.49 31.37 3.43
N THR A 273 1.52 31.95 2.23
CA THR A 273 2.50 31.61 1.19
C THR A 273 3.19 32.84 0.60
N SER A 274 4.30 32.60 -0.08
CA SER A 274 4.96 33.52 -1.00
C SER A 274 5.22 32.76 -2.30
N GLY A 275 4.31 32.92 -3.27
CA GLY A 275 4.22 32.02 -4.43
C GLY A 275 3.91 30.59 -3.98
N ALA A 276 4.65 29.61 -4.53
CA ALA A 276 4.55 28.20 -4.15
C ALA A 276 5.09 27.87 -2.74
N ASN A 277 5.79 28.80 -2.08
CA ASN A 277 6.44 28.52 -0.80
C ASN A 277 5.53 28.82 0.40
N ILE A 278 5.32 27.86 1.29
CA ILE A 278 4.69 28.04 2.59
C ILE A 278 5.63 28.83 3.52
N THR A 279 5.12 29.85 4.20
CA THR A 279 5.89 30.73 5.09
C THR A 279 5.49 30.63 6.56
N SER A 280 4.21 30.36 6.84
CA SER A 280 3.69 30.10 8.19
C SER A 280 2.29 29.49 8.09
N VAL A 281 1.92 28.62 9.03
CA VAL A 281 0.59 28.02 9.12
C VAL A 281 -0.01 28.24 10.51
N ASN A 282 -1.31 28.50 10.56
CA ASN A 282 -2.10 28.42 11.78
C ASN A 282 -3.12 27.28 11.64
N ILE A 283 -3.17 26.39 12.62
CA ILE A 283 -4.11 25.27 12.69
C ILE A 283 -5.06 25.54 13.85
N ASN A 284 -6.36 25.51 13.57
CA ASN A 284 -7.39 25.56 14.60
C ASN A 284 -8.02 24.17 14.76
N ILE A 285 -8.19 23.75 16.00
CA ILE A 285 -8.89 22.51 16.35
C ILE A 285 -10.09 22.91 17.19
N GLY A 286 -11.29 22.80 16.61
CA GLY A 286 -12.51 23.36 17.20
C GLY A 286 -12.74 22.97 18.66
N LYS A 287 -13.07 23.96 19.49
CA LYS A 287 -13.26 23.89 20.95
C LYS A 287 -14.32 22.89 21.42
N ASP A 288 -15.17 22.43 20.51
CA ASP A 288 -16.18 21.42 20.76
C ASP A 288 -15.75 20.00 20.38
N LEU A 289 -14.66 19.81 19.63
CA LEU A 289 -14.20 18.51 19.15
C LEU A 289 -13.68 17.59 20.29
N ASP A 290 -13.00 18.14 21.30
CA ASP A 290 -12.56 17.39 22.49
C ASP A 290 -13.73 16.97 23.40
N SER A 291 -14.80 17.77 23.40
CA SER A 291 -16.04 17.49 24.13
C SER A 291 -16.93 16.45 23.45
N VAL A 292 -16.74 16.26 22.13
CA VAL A 292 -17.46 15.30 21.27
C VAL A 292 -16.66 14.00 21.09
N TYR A 293 -15.33 14.08 21.03
CA TYR A 293 -14.43 12.95 20.77
C TYR A 293 -13.39 12.80 21.88
N ASN A 294 -13.16 11.56 22.32
CA ASN A 294 -12.18 11.27 23.36
C ASN A 294 -10.77 11.72 22.97
N VAL A 295 -10.00 12.21 23.95
CA VAL A 295 -8.57 12.54 23.81
C VAL A 295 -7.73 11.25 23.86
N THR A 296 -7.89 10.39 22.86
CA THR A 296 -7.19 9.08 22.75
C THR A 296 -6.66 8.82 21.33
N PHE A 297 -5.68 7.93 21.18
CA PHE A 297 -5.13 7.52 19.88
C PHE A 297 -6.17 6.90 18.95
N ASP A 298 -7.11 6.12 19.49
CA ASP A 298 -8.20 5.47 18.76
C ASP A 298 -9.44 6.39 18.60
N SER A 299 -9.20 7.67 18.33
CA SER A 299 -10.23 8.69 18.18
C SER A 299 -10.19 9.39 16.82
N TYR A 300 -11.33 9.95 16.42
CA TYR A 300 -11.41 10.83 15.25
C TYR A 300 -10.61 12.13 15.47
N LEU A 301 -10.45 12.58 16.72
CA LEU A 301 -9.65 13.75 17.06
C LEU A 301 -8.16 13.55 16.72
N PHE A 302 -7.60 12.36 16.98
CA PHE A 302 -6.23 12.05 16.58
C PHE A 302 -6.06 12.03 15.05
N GLN A 303 -7.02 11.43 14.34
CA GLN A 303 -7.06 11.45 12.88
C GLN A 303 -7.12 12.89 12.33
N THR A 304 -7.92 13.77 12.95
CA THR A 304 -7.99 15.20 12.59
C THR A 304 -6.65 15.91 12.77
N PHE A 305 -5.89 15.68 13.85
CA PHE A 305 -4.56 16.31 13.98
C PHE A 305 -3.61 15.91 12.84
N ILE A 306 -3.60 14.63 12.44
CA ILE A 306 -2.76 14.18 11.32
C ILE A 306 -3.24 14.81 10.01
N HIS A 307 -4.56 14.92 9.78
CA HIS A 307 -5.17 15.57 8.62
C HIS A 307 -4.78 17.05 8.50
N GLU A 308 -4.96 17.85 9.54
CA GLU A 308 -4.63 19.28 9.52
C GLU A 308 -3.12 19.55 9.38
N ILE A 309 -2.27 18.70 9.97
CA ILE A 309 -0.82 18.78 9.74
C ILE A 309 -0.48 18.44 8.28
N GLY A 310 -1.23 17.53 7.63
CA GLY A 310 -1.15 17.27 6.20
C GLY A 310 -1.36 18.53 5.35
N HIS A 311 -2.37 19.33 5.68
CA HIS A 311 -2.58 20.64 5.04
C HIS A 311 -1.44 21.62 5.33
N ALA A 312 -0.94 21.64 6.57
CA ALA A 312 0.18 22.49 6.96
C ALA A 312 1.51 22.14 6.27
N ILE A 313 1.63 20.95 5.69
CA ILE A 313 2.74 20.54 4.82
C ILE A 313 2.40 20.55 3.34
N GLY A 314 1.26 21.12 2.94
CA GLY A 314 0.90 21.39 1.55
C GLY A 314 -0.06 20.39 0.89
N LEU A 315 -0.62 19.43 1.62
CA LEU A 315 -1.57 18.46 1.05
C LEU A 315 -3.01 19.02 0.98
N ALA A 316 -3.68 18.77 -0.14
CA ALA A 316 -5.08 19.09 -0.39
C ALA A 316 -6.01 17.91 -0.06
N HIS A 317 -7.33 18.14 -0.12
CA HIS A 317 -8.31 17.06 -0.13
C HIS A 317 -8.26 16.23 -1.42
N ALA A 318 -8.57 14.94 -1.28
CA ALA A 318 -8.60 13.99 -2.39
C ALA A 318 -9.67 14.31 -3.45
N GLY A 319 -10.79 14.93 -3.05
CA GLY A 319 -11.82 15.45 -3.96
C GLY A 319 -12.08 16.95 -3.76
N ASP A 320 -12.97 17.51 -4.58
CA ASP A 320 -13.37 18.92 -4.51
C ASP A 320 -14.49 19.12 -3.48
N TYR A 321 -14.16 18.85 -2.21
CA TYR A 321 -15.06 19.02 -1.08
C TYR A 321 -14.41 19.79 0.06
N ASN A 322 -15.22 20.51 0.84
CA ASN A 322 -14.79 21.22 2.05
C ASN A 322 -15.94 21.24 3.07
N ALA A 323 -15.64 21.18 4.35
CA ALA A 323 -16.65 21.16 5.41
C ALA A 323 -17.48 22.45 5.40
N GLY A 324 -18.80 22.33 5.44
CA GLY A 324 -19.73 23.47 5.44
C GLY A 324 -19.97 24.12 4.07
N GLN A 325 -19.31 23.68 2.99
CA GLN A 325 -19.59 24.15 1.63
C GLN A 325 -20.46 23.14 0.86
N GLY A 326 -21.63 23.58 0.40
CA GLY A 326 -22.48 22.81 -0.51
C GLY A 326 -23.30 21.69 0.14
N SER A 327 -23.53 20.60 -0.62
CA SER A 327 -24.28 19.43 -0.16
C SER A 327 -23.42 18.50 0.70
N PRO A 328 -24.00 17.65 1.56
CA PRO A 328 -23.24 16.69 2.35
C PRO A 328 -22.37 15.80 1.45
N VAL A 329 -21.07 15.72 1.79
CA VAL A 329 -20.09 14.92 1.05
C VAL A 329 -20.50 13.45 1.09
N SER A 330 -20.61 12.83 -0.09
CA SER A 330 -21.10 11.46 -0.22
C SER A 330 -20.42 10.70 -1.35
N TYR A 331 -20.43 9.37 -1.24
CA TYR A 331 -19.95 8.48 -2.29
C TYR A 331 -21.15 7.91 -3.08
N PRO A 332 -21.15 7.94 -4.43
CA PRO A 332 -20.06 8.35 -5.33
C PRO A 332 -20.11 9.84 -5.74
N ASP A 333 -21.10 10.60 -5.31
CA ASP A 333 -21.46 11.87 -5.95
C ASP A 333 -20.47 13.03 -5.70
N SER A 334 -19.62 12.93 -4.67
CA SER A 334 -18.63 13.96 -4.30
C SER A 334 -17.17 13.59 -4.60
N VAL A 335 -16.88 12.42 -5.19
CA VAL A 335 -15.50 11.95 -5.40
C VAL A 335 -15.03 12.13 -6.84
N LEU A 336 -13.73 12.38 -7.02
CA LEU A 336 -13.09 12.43 -8.33
C LEU A 336 -12.67 11.04 -8.86
N PHE A 337 -12.52 10.06 -7.98
CA PHE A 337 -12.06 8.72 -8.32
C PHE A 337 -12.68 7.62 -7.44
N LYS A 338 -12.78 6.40 -7.99
CA LYS A 338 -13.47 5.27 -7.35
C LYS A 338 -12.85 4.82 -6.03
N ASN A 339 -11.54 4.98 -5.87
CA ASN A 339 -10.80 4.58 -4.68
C ASN A 339 -10.49 5.75 -3.75
N ASP A 340 -11.25 6.85 -3.80
CA ASP A 340 -11.17 7.89 -2.78
C ASP A 340 -11.69 7.33 -1.45
N SER A 341 -10.78 7.05 -0.52
CA SER A 341 -11.11 6.66 0.85
C SER A 341 -9.94 6.89 1.80
N TRP A 342 -10.26 6.87 3.09
CA TRP A 342 -9.32 6.77 4.21
C TRP A 342 -8.29 5.63 4.10
N ASN A 343 -8.53 4.57 3.30
CA ASN A 343 -7.52 3.53 3.05
C ASN A 343 -6.53 3.87 1.91
N LYS A 344 -6.61 5.07 1.33
CA LYS A 344 -5.62 5.60 0.37
C LYS A 344 -4.95 6.85 0.92
N THR A 345 -5.72 7.77 1.47
CA THR A 345 -5.24 9.07 1.95
C THR A 345 -6.05 9.50 3.17
N ILE A 346 -5.35 9.99 4.20
CA ILE A 346 -6.01 10.60 5.36
C ILE A 346 -6.70 11.93 4.98
N MET A 347 -6.33 12.52 3.84
CA MET A 347 -6.91 13.76 3.31
C MET A 347 -8.29 13.55 2.65
N SER A 348 -8.84 12.34 2.69
CA SER A 348 -10.19 12.05 2.20
C SER A 348 -11.26 12.35 3.25
N TYR A 349 -12.44 12.80 2.84
CA TYR A 349 -13.64 12.84 3.69
C TYR A 349 -14.46 11.54 3.62
N ILE A 350 -14.11 10.64 2.71
CA ILE A 350 -14.81 9.38 2.51
C ILE A 350 -14.15 8.30 3.37
N ASN A 351 -14.83 7.86 4.43
CA ASN A 351 -14.36 6.68 5.17
C ASN A 351 -14.59 5.39 4.36
N GLN A 352 -13.90 4.32 4.76
CA GLN A 352 -13.92 3.02 4.09
C GLN A 352 -15.36 2.52 3.84
N SER A 353 -16.21 2.60 4.87
CA SER A 353 -17.59 2.08 4.81
C SER A 353 -18.54 2.91 3.95
N MET A 354 -18.18 4.16 3.61
CA MET A 354 -18.92 4.98 2.64
C MET A 354 -18.58 4.59 1.19
N ASN A 355 -17.33 4.23 0.92
CA ASN A 355 -16.89 3.90 -0.44
C ASN A 355 -17.25 2.44 -0.81
N THR A 356 -18.26 2.27 -1.66
CA THR A 356 -18.73 0.93 -2.08
C THR A 356 -17.75 0.15 -2.98
N ASN A 357 -16.63 0.73 -3.43
CA ASN A 357 -15.51 -0.01 -4.02
C ASN A 357 -14.43 -0.42 -3.00
N ASP A 358 -14.37 0.21 -1.83
CA ASP A 358 -13.45 -0.13 -0.76
C ASP A 358 -14.12 -1.14 0.17
N ASN A 359 -13.92 -2.43 -0.10
CA ASN A 359 -14.55 -3.51 0.66
C ASN A 359 -13.85 -3.72 2.02
N ALA A 360 -13.98 -2.73 2.90
CA ALA A 360 -13.40 -2.67 4.24
C ALA A 360 -14.38 -2.07 5.26
N ASP A 361 -14.30 -2.54 6.51
CA ASP A 361 -15.09 -1.98 7.62
C ASP A 361 -14.60 -0.56 7.99
N TYR A 362 -15.45 0.21 8.68
CA TYR A 362 -15.07 1.53 9.21
C TYR A 362 -13.89 1.41 10.17
N ALA A 363 -12.82 2.18 9.92
CA ALA A 363 -11.63 2.21 10.76
C ALA A 363 -10.99 3.60 10.79
N LEU A 364 -10.63 4.07 12.00
CA LEU A 364 -9.98 5.35 12.22
C LEU A 364 -8.53 5.32 11.74
N VAL A 365 -8.12 6.35 11.01
CA VAL A 365 -6.77 6.45 10.45
C VAL A 365 -5.83 7.06 11.49
N VAL A 366 -4.75 6.33 11.83
CA VAL A 366 -3.80 6.72 12.89
C VAL A 366 -2.37 6.97 12.39
N THR A 367 -2.16 6.96 11.07
CA THR A 367 -0.92 7.34 10.38
C THR A 367 -1.24 8.05 9.08
N PRO A 368 -0.31 8.78 8.45
CA PRO A 368 -0.35 9.03 7.01
C PRO A 368 -0.55 7.71 6.24
N MET A 369 -1.31 7.77 5.15
CA MET A 369 -1.69 6.61 4.34
C MET A 369 -0.96 6.58 3.00
N ILE A 370 -1.04 5.47 2.27
CA ILE A 370 -0.12 5.17 1.16
C ILE A 370 -0.01 6.23 0.05
N ALA A 371 -1.06 7.01 -0.25
CA ALA A 371 -0.96 8.11 -1.21
C ALA A 371 -0.35 9.38 -0.58
N ASP A 372 -0.57 9.59 0.72
CA ASP A 372 0.05 10.67 1.49
C ASP A 372 1.58 10.49 1.55
N LEU A 373 2.04 9.25 1.72
CA LEU A 373 3.47 8.88 1.67
C LEU A 373 4.10 9.30 0.33
N VAL A 374 3.46 8.95 -0.79
CA VAL A 374 3.94 9.32 -2.13
C VAL A 374 3.95 10.85 -2.28
N ALA A 375 2.89 11.53 -1.86
CA ALA A 375 2.79 12.99 -1.93
C ALA A 375 3.88 13.72 -1.12
N VAL A 376 4.19 13.28 0.11
CA VAL A 376 5.27 13.91 0.88
C VAL A 376 6.66 13.52 0.40
N HIS A 377 6.85 12.33 -0.21
CA HIS A 377 8.10 12.01 -0.90
C HIS A 377 8.29 12.90 -2.14
N ASP A 378 7.23 13.18 -2.90
CA ASP A 378 7.27 14.07 -4.07
C ASP A 378 7.50 15.54 -3.69
N LEU A 379 7.07 15.98 -2.50
CA LEU A 379 7.29 17.35 -2.00
C LEU A 379 8.64 17.53 -1.30
N TYR A 380 9.08 16.55 -0.50
CA TYR A 380 10.15 16.71 0.49
C TYR A 380 11.26 15.66 0.40
N GLY A 381 11.13 14.67 -0.48
CA GLY A 381 12.05 13.55 -0.60
C GLY A 381 11.88 12.49 0.50
N ALA A 382 12.77 11.50 0.48
CA ALA A 382 12.70 10.34 1.37
C ALA A 382 12.86 10.72 2.86
N PRO A 383 12.18 10.00 3.76
CA PRO A 383 12.17 10.30 5.19
C PRO A 383 13.52 10.18 5.88
N LYS A 384 13.76 11.09 6.82
CA LYS A 384 15.00 11.17 7.62
C LYS A 384 14.98 10.36 8.92
N LYS A 385 13.79 10.00 9.40
CA LYS A 385 13.59 9.27 10.67
C LYS A 385 12.81 7.95 10.50
N ALA A 386 12.78 7.41 9.28
CA ALA A 386 12.22 6.09 9.01
C ALA A 386 12.88 5.02 9.88
N TYR A 387 12.23 3.87 10.00
CA TYR A 387 12.89 2.69 10.56
C TYR A 387 13.90 2.13 9.53
N HIS A 388 14.99 1.53 10.04
CA HIS A 388 16.18 1.09 9.31
C HIS A 388 16.88 -0.13 9.96
N GLY A 389 16.21 -0.79 10.91
CA GLY A 389 16.75 -1.91 11.68
C GLY A 389 15.72 -3.02 11.80
N ASN A 390 15.99 -4.08 12.57
CA ASN A 390 15.02 -5.16 12.74
C ASN A 390 13.82 -4.68 13.59
N THR A 391 12.77 -4.22 12.92
CA THR A 391 11.58 -3.66 13.56
C THR A 391 10.55 -4.75 13.84
N ARG A 392 9.95 -4.70 15.02
CA ARG A 392 8.82 -5.52 15.43
C ARG A 392 7.61 -4.61 15.57
N TYR A 393 6.58 -4.92 14.81
CA TYR A 393 5.27 -4.30 14.87
C TYR A 393 4.31 -5.24 15.62
N GLY A 394 3.47 -4.70 16.50
CA GLY A 394 2.51 -5.49 17.28
C GLY A 394 3.03 -5.93 18.66
N VAL A 395 2.90 -7.22 18.99
CA VAL A 395 3.19 -7.75 20.33
C VAL A 395 4.69 -7.60 20.68
N ASN A 396 4.97 -6.84 21.74
CA ASN A 396 6.33 -6.40 22.11
C ASN A 396 7.00 -5.59 20.99
N SER A 397 6.25 -4.63 20.43
CA SER A 397 6.77 -3.63 19.51
C SER A 397 8.04 -2.95 20.04
N ASN A 398 8.91 -2.53 19.13
CA ASN A 398 10.21 -1.91 19.44
C ASN A 398 10.49 -0.65 18.61
N THR A 399 9.46 0.06 18.15
CA THR A 399 9.63 1.26 17.32
C THR A 399 10.23 2.41 18.13
N GLY A 400 9.98 2.45 19.44
CA GLY A 400 10.52 3.43 20.37
C GLY A 400 9.79 4.78 20.33
N ASP A 401 8.57 4.80 19.84
CA ASP A 401 7.77 6.00 19.54
C ASP A 401 6.25 5.69 19.55
N TYR A 402 5.43 6.62 19.05
CA TYR A 402 3.96 6.55 19.06
C TYR A 402 3.36 5.27 18.44
N MET A 403 4.10 4.54 17.58
CA MET A 403 3.62 3.26 17.06
C MET A 403 3.59 2.18 18.15
N ASP A 404 4.49 2.20 19.14
CA ASP A 404 4.44 1.30 20.30
C ASP A 404 3.15 1.53 21.10
N ASP A 405 2.72 2.79 21.29
CA ASP A 405 1.45 3.11 21.95
C ASP A 405 0.25 2.55 21.17
N ILE A 406 0.22 2.73 19.83
CA ILE A 406 -0.81 2.15 18.94
C ILE A 406 -0.85 0.62 19.07
N PHE A 407 0.30 -0.06 19.11
CA PHE A 407 0.32 -1.51 19.28
C PHE A 407 -0.04 -1.97 20.68
N ASP A 408 0.14 -1.15 21.72
CA ASP A 408 -0.33 -1.46 23.07
C ASP A 408 -1.86 -1.42 23.16
N VAL A 409 -2.51 -0.49 22.45
CA VAL A 409 -3.98 -0.52 22.22
C VAL A 409 -4.37 -1.84 21.54
N LEU A 410 -3.78 -2.13 20.38
CA LEU A 410 -4.19 -3.24 19.51
C LEU A 410 -3.88 -4.64 20.10
N CYS A 411 -2.74 -4.79 20.76
CA CYS A 411 -2.19 -6.10 21.11
C CYS A 411 -2.35 -6.49 22.58
N LYS A 412 -2.28 -5.52 23.50
CA LYS A 412 -2.30 -5.76 24.95
C LYS A 412 -3.66 -5.46 25.56
N GLY A 413 -4.46 -4.57 24.94
CA GLY A 413 -5.65 -3.99 25.58
C GLY A 413 -5.29 -3.23 26.86
N ASP A 414 -4.07 -2.68 26.90
CA ASP A 414 -3.51 -2.01 28.07
C ASP A 414 -3.98 -0.56 28.10
N THR A 415 -4.87 -0.24 29.04
CA THR A 415 -5.40 1.12 29.24
C THR A 415 -4.63 1.90 30.32
N SER A 416 -3.38 1.52 30.63
CA SER A 416 -2.56 2.22 31.63
C SER A 416 -2.02 3.57 31.15
N SER A 417 -1.97 3.79 29.84
CA SER A 417 -1.89 5.12 29.24
C SER A 417 -3.27 5.76 29.21
N ASN A 418 -3.38 6.98 29.75
CA ASN A 418 -4.61 7.78 29.70
C ASN A 418 -5.02 8.22 28.28
N LEU A 419 -4.19 7.95 27.27
CA LEU A 419 -4.42 8.28 25.86
C LEU A 419 -4.96 7.08 25.05
N ILE A 420 -5.36 6.00 25.72
CA ILE A 420 -5.88 4.77 25.10
C ILE A 420 -7.37 4.64 25.37
N GLY A 421 -8.19 4.57 24.31
CA GLY A 421 -9.65 4.56 24.39
C GLY A 421 -10.29 3.19 24.25
N GLY A 422 -11.51 3.20 23.68
CA GLY A 422 -12.48 2.11 23.78
C GLY A 422 -12.26 0.91 22.87
N GLY A 423 -11.15 0.85 22.12
CA GLY A 423 -10.85 -0.23 21.19
C GLY A 423 -11.57 -0.05 19.85
N GLN A 424 -11.55 1.17 19.31
CA GLN A 424 -12.03 1.40 17.95
C GLN A 424 -11.14 0.68 16.92
N PRO A 425 -11.69 0.31 15.74
CA PRO A 425 -10.88 -0.26 14.69
C PRO A 425 -9.94 0.78 14.08
N LEU A 426 -8.68 0.39 13.84
CA LEU A 426 -7.66 1.29 13.30
C LEU A 426 -7.27 0.91 11.86
N SER A 427 -6.95 1.93 11.06
CA SER A 427 -6.30 1.82 9.76
C SER A 427 -4.95 2.53 9.83
N PHE A 428 -3.89 1.86 9.37
CA PHE A 428 -2.53 2.38 9.44
C PHE A 428 -1.65 1.85 8.31
N THR A 429 -0.59 2.59 8.01
CA THR A 429 0.46 2.21 7.07
C THR A 429 1.75 1.91 7.84
N LEU A 430 2.37 0.76 7.57
CA LEU A 430 3.70 0.43 8.04
C LEU A 430 4.74 0.94 7.04
N TRP A 431 5.73 1.69 7.55
CA TRP A 431 6.82 2.23 6.76
C TRP A 431 8.18 1.93 7.41
N ASP A 432 8.86 0.92 6.86
CA ASP A 432 10.27 0.62 7.12
C ASP A 432 11.07 0.77 5.82
N THR A 433 12.38 0.99 5.93
CA THR A 433 13.29 1.11 4.77
C THR A 433 14.45 0.12 4.81
N GLY A 434 14.49 -0.76 5.81
CA GLY A 434 15.34 -1.94 5.77
C GLY A 434 15.59 -2.54 7.14
N GLY A 435 15.82 -3.85 7.18
CA GLY A 435 15.98 -4.56 8.44
C GLY A 435 15.80 -6.05 8.23
N ARG A 436 15.22 -6.68 9.25
CA ARG A 436 14.49 -7.93 9.13
C ARG A 436 13.32 -7.84 10.07
N ASP A 437 12.15 -7.64 9.48
CA ASP A 437 11.04 -7.03 10.21
C ASP A 437 9.97 -8.06 10.51
N THR A 438 9.27 -7.88 11.64
CA THR A 438 8.29 -8.82 12.13
C THR A 438 6.98 -8.14 12.44
N ILE A 439 5.89 -8.58 11.84
CA ILE A 439 4.54 -8.30 12.33
C ILE A 439 4.13 -9.43 13.27
N ASP A 440 3.76 -9.09 14.50
CA ASP A 440 3.49 -10.03 15.57
C ASP A 440 2.09 -9.84 16.17
N PHE A 441 1.09 -10.52 15.61
CA PHE A 441 -0.30 -10.43 16.06
C PHE A 441 -0.75 -11.68 16.84
N ARG A 442 0.18 -12.36 17.54
CA ARG A 442 -0.06 -13.60 18.29
C ARG A 442 -1.13 -13.55 19.39
N THR A 443 -1.56 -12.35 19.79
CA THR A 443 -2.62 -12.12 20.78
C THR A 443 -3.99 -11.86 20.14
N ASP A 444 -4.06 -11.64 18.82
CA ASP A 444 -5.32 -11.46 18.11
C ASP A 444 -6.20 -12.71 18.27
N THR A 445 -7.49 -12.45 18.44
CA THR A 445 -8.53 -13.47 18.71
C THR A 445 -9.54 -13.58 17.58
N ALA A 446 -9.39 -12.78 16.53
CA ALA A 446 -10.25 -12.76 15.37
C ALA A 446 -9.48 -13.19 14.10
N ARG A 447 -10.21 -13.32 12.98
CA ARG A 447 -9.66 -13.81 11.72
C ARG A 447 -8.93 -12.70 10.97
N GLN A 448 -7.75 -13.00 10.47
CA GLN A 448 -6.87 -12.09 9.75
C GLN A 448 -6.79 -12.45 8.26
N VAL A 449 -6.62 -11.43 7.40
CA VAL A 449 -6.24 -11.60 5.99
C VAL A 449 -5.11 -10.63 5.69
N VAL A 450 -3.87 -11.11 5.78
CA VAL A 450 -2.65 -10.32 5.61
C VAL A 450 -1.97 -10.62 4.28
N ASP A 451 -1.48 -9.55 3.66
CA ASP A 451 -0.71 -9.53 2.43
C ASP A 451 0.56 -8.71 2.68
N LEU A 452 1.72 -9.36 2.75
CA LEU A 452 3.01 -8.74 3.06
C LEU A 452 3.60 -7.97 1.87
N ARG A 453 2.88 -7.87 0.75
CA ARG A 453 3.33 -7.14 -0.44
C ARG A 453 2.97 -5.65 -0.31
N PRO A 454 3.89 -4.73 -0.66
CA PRO A 454 3.61 -3.30 -0.67
C PRO A 454 2.30 -2.91 -1.36
N THR A 455 1.65 -1.87 -0.84
CA THR A 455 0.37 -1.29 -1.30
C THR A 455 -0.87 -2.19 -1.17
N LYS A 456 -0.74 -3.44 -0.68
CA LYS A 456 -1.87 -4.35 -0.51
C LYS A 456 -2.57 -4.12 0.83
N LEU A 457 -3.89 -3.95 0.76
CA LEU A 457 -4.74 -3.81 1.93
C LEU A 457 -4.88 -5.17 2.62
N SER A 458 -4.45 -5.22 3.87
CA SER A 458 -4.63 -6.34 4.80
C SER A 458 -5.77 -6.01 5.76
N THR A 459 -6.57 -7.01 6.14
CA THR A 459 -7.50 -6.90 7.27
C THR A 459 -6.92 -7.56 8.51
N VAL A 460 -6.90 -6.80 9.59
CA VAL A 460 -6.28 -7.14 10.88
C VAL A 460 -7.31 -6.97 12.00
N TYR A 461 -7.17 -7.69 13.11
CA TYR A 461 -8.10 -7.60 14.25
C TYR A 461 -9.58 -7.84 13.87
N GLY A 462 -9.81 -8.81 12.96
CA GLY A 462 -11.14 -9.38 12.71
C GLY A 462 -12.04 -8.58 11.78
N THR A 463 -11.59 -8.35 10.55
CA THR A 463 -12.19 -7.49 9.49
C THR A 463 -12.31 -6.00 9.81
N LYS A 464 -12.44 -5.67 11.10
CA LYS A 464 -12.63 -4.31 11.58
C LYS A 464 -11.44 -3.38 11.27
N GLY A 465 -10.21 -3.84 11.48
CA GLY A 465 -9.00 -3.04 11.26
C GLY A 465 -8.39 -3.25 9.88
N SER A 466 -7.62 -2.26 9.43
CA SER A 466 -6.91 -2.26 8.15
C SER A 466 -5.42 -1.98 8.33
N MET A 467 -4.58 -2.61 7.52
CA MET A 467 -3.14 -2.38 7.51
C MET A 467 -2.65 -2.38 6.07
N VAL A 468 -1.76 -1.44 5.73
CA VAL A 468 -1.05 -1.43 4.44
C VAL A 468 0.45 -1.34 4.68
N ILE A 469 1.24 -1.98 3.82
CA ILE A 469 2.70 -1.87 3.82
C ILE A 469 3.09 -0.83 2.77
N GLY A 470 3.95 0.12 3.14
CA GLY A 470 4.44 1.19 2.28
C GLY A 470 5.23 0.68 1.06
N PRO A 471 5.37 1.51 -0.01
CA PRO A 471 5.91 1.06 -1.30
C PRO A 471 7.31 0.45 -1.23
N ASP A 472 8.21 1.02 -0.42
CA ASP A 472 9.60 0.58 -0.28
C ASP A 472 9.86 -0.30 0.97
N THR A 473 8.79 -0.70 1.66
CA THR A 473 8.85 -1.48 2.90
C THR A 473 8.78 -2.98 2.62
N VAL A 474 9.69 -3.74 3.24
CA VAL A 474 9.73 -5.20 3.13
C VAL A 474 9.55 -5.80 4.52
N ILE A 475 8.57 -6.69 4.67
CA ILE A 475 8.37 -7.45 5.91
C ILE A 475 8.68 -8.92 5.65
N GLU A 476 9.68 -9.48 6.32
CA GLU A 476 10.03 -10.89 6.18
C GLU A 476 9.19 -11.80 7.09
N ASN A 477 8.90 -11.39 8.33
CA ASN A 477 8.36 -12.31 9.33
C ASN A 477 6.93 -11.93 9.72
N TYR A 478 6.07 -12.93 9.85
CA TYR A 478 4.69 -12.76 10.28
C TYR A 478 4.27 -13.85 11.25
N ILE A 479 3.62 -13.45 12.34
CA ILE A 479 3.07 -14.34 13.36
C ILE A 479 1.57 -14.02 13.50
N ALA A 480 0.73 -14.96 13.05
CA ALA A 480 -0.72 -14.84 13.01
C ALA A 480 -1.37 -14.94 14.40
N GLY A 481 -2.70 -14.90 14.45
CA GLY A 481 -3.48 -14.99 15.68
C GLY A 481 -3.68 -16.42 16.20
N LYS A 482 -4.96 -16.79 16.32
CA LYS A 482 -5.45 -18.13 16.72
C LYS A 482 -6.77 -18.48 16.00
N LYS A 483 -6.95 -17.99 14.78
CA LYS A 483 -8.15 -18.20 13.96
C LYS A 483 -7.73 -18.74 12.60
N ALA A 484 -8.67 -18.92 11.68
CA ALA A 484 -8.38 -19.46 10.35
C ALA A 484 -7.82 -18.36 9.43
N ASP A 485 -6.58 -17.98 9.70
CA ASP A 485 -5.94 -16.78 9.18
C ASP A 485 -5.38 -17.03 7.78
N LYS A 486 -5.34 -15.98 6.95
CA LYS A 486 -4.76 -16.06 5.60
C LYS A 486 -3.59 -15.09 5.51
N VAL A 487 -2.41 -15.63 5.19
CA VAL A 487 -1.17 -14.85 5.07
C VAL A 487 -0.57 -15.09 3.69
N THR A 488 -0.31 -14.01 2.98
CA THR A 488 0.42 -14.00 1.71
C THR A 488 1.74 -13.29 1.94
N GLY A 489 2.87 -13.96 1.74
CA GLY A 489 4.19 -13.35 1.78
C GLY A 489 4.47 -12.52 0.52
N ASN A 490 5.73 -12.15 0.33
CA ASN A 490 6.17 -11.21 -0.69
C ASN A 490 7.33 -11.79 -1.54
N GLY A 491 8.22 -10.94 -2.02
CA GLY A 491 9.37 -11.34 -2.82
C GLY A 491 10.66 -11.53 -2.01
N ALA A 492 10.61 -11.40 -0.69
CA ALA A 492 11.74 -11.60 0.21
C ALA A 492 11.65 -12.99 0.88
N LYS A 493 12.75 -13.45 1.48
CA LYS A 493 12.75 -14.69 2.25
C LYS A 493 11.85 -14.53 3.48
N ASN A 494 10.66 -15.12 3.45
CA ASN A 494 9.65 -15.00 4.48
C ASN A 494 9.76 -16.09 5.57
N SER A 495 9.28 -15.74 6.77
CA SER A 495 9.06 -16.66 7.90
C SER A 495 7.62 -16.47 8.43
N LEU A 496 6.72 -17.40 8.12
CA LEU A 496 5.29 -17.28 8.40
C LEU A 496 4.85 -18.33 9.44
N GLU A 497 4.19 -17.92 10.52
CA GLU A 497 3.66 -18.78 11.60
C GLU A 497 2.14 -18.60 11.73
N GLY A 498 1.34 -19.65 11.43
CA GLY A 498 -0.14 -19.64 11.52
C GLY A 498 -0.67 -19.87 12.94
N ARG A 499 -0.02 -20.80 13.66
CA ARG A 499 -0.25 -21.19 15.06
C ARG A 499 -1.41 -22.15 15.26
N ASN A 500 -2.58 -21.65 15.63
CA ASN A 500 -3.76 -22.48 15.91
C ASN A 500 -4.89 -21.98 15.01
N GLY A 501 -5.26 -22.75 14.01
CA GLY A 501 -6.16 -22.25 12.98
C GLY A 501 -6.31 -23.27 11.86
N ASN A 502 -7.28 -23.07 10.98
CA ASN A 502 -7.19 -23.70 9.67
C ASN A 502 -6.61 -22.65 8.73
N ASP A 503 -5.30 -22.49 8.78
CA ASP A 503 -4.60 -21.35 8.22
C ASP A 503 -4.30 -21.56 6.73
N THR A 504 -4.07 -20.45 6.03
CA THR A 504 -3.62 -20.47 4.65
C THR A 504 -2.41 -19.57 4.50
N LEU A 505 -1.23 -20.19 4.47
CA LEU A 505 0.05 -19.53 4.34
C LEU A 505 0.58 -19.72 2.92
N SER A 506 1.00 -18.64 2.28
CA SER A 506 1.66 -18.67 0.95
C SER A 506 2.95 -17.87 1.05
N GLY A 507 4.10 -18.48 0.75
CA GLY A 507 5.43 -17.88 0.89
C GLY A 507 5.63 -16.77 -0.13
N GLY A 508 5.64 -17.13 -1.41
CA GLY A 508 5.72 -16.19 -2.52
C GLY A 508 6.97 -16.43 -3.34
N GLY A 509 8.01 -15.63 -3.14
CA GLY A 509 9.28 -15.78 -3.86
C GLY A 509 10.49 -15.75 -2.95
N ASN A 510 11.49 -16.57 -3.29
CA ASN A 510 12.68 -16.94 -2.48
C ASN A 510 12.41 -18.08 -1.48
N ASN A 511 13.46 -18.49 -0.76
CA ASN A 511 13.49 -19.74 0.00
C ASN A 511 12.87 -19.55 1.40
N ASP A 512 11.58 -19.76 1.51
CA ASP A 512 10.77 -19.38 2.66
C ASP A 512 10.74 -20.43 3.78
N THR A 513 10.14 -20.07 4.91
CA THR A 513 9.84 -21.00 6.00
C THR A 513 8.42 -20.77 6.49
N LEU A 514 7.54 -21.75 6.26
CA LEU A 514 6.13 -21.70 6.64
C LEU A 514 5.88 -22.74 7.73
N ASN A 515 5.22 -22.33 8.80
CA ASN A 515 4.77 -23.20 9.88
C ASN A 515 3.26 -22.99 10.05
N GLY A 516 2.46 -24.00 9.70
CA GLY A 516 1.01 -24.01 9.94
C GLY A 516 0.75 -23.98 11.44
N GLY A 517 0.98 -25.11 12.10
CA GLY A 517 1.14 -25.20 13.54
C GLY A 517 0.23 -26.26 14.15
N GLY A 518 -1.07 -25.99 14.16
CA GLY A 518 -2.05 -26.88 14.75
C GLY A 518 -3.45 -26.59 14.24
N ASN A 519 -4.23 -27.65 14.08
CA ASN A 519 -5.43 -27.74 13.22
C ASN A 519 -5.04 -27.93 11.74
N ASN A 520 -5.97 -27.81 10.78
CA ASN A 520 -5.75 -28.31 9.41
C ASN A 520 -5.38 -27.17 8.45
N ASP A 521 -4.11 -27.09 8.07
CA ASP A 521 -3.54 -25.94 7.40
C ASP A 521 -3.32 -26.14 5.89
N VAL A 522 -3.15 -25.03 5.17
CA VAL A 522 -2.80 -25.00 3.75
C VAL A 522 -1.54 -24.17 3.55
N LEU A 523 -0.42 -24.84 3.31
CA LEU A 523 0.89 -24.23 3.07
C LEU A 523 1.22 -24.27 1.57
N ARG A 524 1.64 -23.14 1.02
CA ARG A 524 2.20 -23.01 -0.34
C ARG A 524 3.56 -22.33 -0.25
N GLY A 525 4.64 -22.98 -0.66
CA GLY A 525 5.94 -22.31 -0.81
C GLY A 525 5.90 -21.29 -1.95
N GLU A 526 5.41 -21.76 -3.11
CA GLU A 526 5.34 -21.07 -4.41
C GLU A 526 6.64 -21.10 -5.21
N ALA A 527 7.56 -20.14 -5.03
CA ALA A 527 8.77 -20.04 -5.86
C ALA A 527 10.07 -19.90 -5.03
N GLY A 528 10.62 -21.04 -4.61
CA GLY A 528 11.76 -21.10 -3.71
C GLY A 528 12.31 -22.51 -3.51
N ASN A 529 13.23 -22.66 -2.56
CA ASN A 529 13.55 -23.96 -1.98
C ASN A 529 13.05 -23.91 -0.54
N ASP A 530 11.78 -24.22 -0.37
CA ASP A 530 11.02 -23.82 0.80
C ASP A 530 11.08 -24.86 1.91
N ARG A 531 10.89 -24.40 3.15
CA ARG A 531 10.79 -25.25 4.33
C ARG A 531 9.36 -25.19 4.87
N LEU A 532 8.61 -26.26 4.70
CA LEU A 532 7.19 -26.32 5.01
C LEU A 532 6.95 -27.27 6.17
N ILE A 533 6.41 -26.73 7.26
CA ILE A 533 6.07 -27.44 8.49
C ILE A 533 4.55 -27.34 8.63
N GLY A 534 3.81 -28.41 8.29
CA GLY A 534 2.37 -28.45 8.58
C GLY A 534 2.11 -28.49 10.09
N ALA A 535 2.88 -29.35 10.77
CA ALA A 535 2.77 -29.70 12.17
C ALA A 535 1.47 -30.46 12.51
N ALA A 536 0.68 -30.03 13.49
CA ALA A 536 -0.33 -30.88 14.13
C ALA A 536 -1.71 -30.80 13.47
N GLY A 537 -1.90 -31.52 12.36
CA GLY A 537 -3.08 -31.38 11.51
C GLY A 537 -3.33 -32.49 10.50
N ASN A 538 -4.23 -32.23 9.57
CA ASN A 538 -4.32 -32.97 8.30
C ASN A 538 -4.11 -31.96 7.18
N ASP A 539 -2.85 -31.67 6.90
CA ASP A 539 -2.49 -30.45 6.19
C ASP A 539 -2.41 -30.65 4.68
N VAL A 540 -2.48 -29.55 3.94
CA VAL A 540 -2.16 -29.52 2.51
C VAL A 540 -0.87 -28.74 2.35
N VAL A 541 0.22 -29.47 2.11
CA VAL A 541 1.57 -28.91 1.98
C VAL A 541 1.99 -29.00 0.52
N ASN A 542 2.10 -27.85 -0.14
CA ASN A 542 2.53 -27.73 -1.52
C ASN A 542 3.82 -26.91 -1.58
N GLY A 543 4.93 -27.51 -2.02
CA GLY A 543 6.18 -26.78 -2.27
C GLY A 543 5.98 -25.73 -3.34
N GLY A 544 5.99 -26.17 -4.59
CA GLY A 544 5.64 -25.35 -5.74
C GLY A 544 6.67 -25.54 -6.83
N SER A 545 7.59 -24.58 -6.95
CA SER A 545 8.67 -24.60 -7.92
C SER A 545 10.03 -24.35 -7.25
N GLY A 546 10.86 -25.40 -7.25
CA GLY A 546 12.23 -25.40 -6.79
C GLY A 546 12.63 -26.75 -6.21
N ARG A 547 13.14 -26.77 -4.97
CA ARG A 547 13.43 -28.02 -4.22
C ARG A 547 12.96 -27.91 -2.79
N ASP A 548 11.72 -28.32 -2.59
CA ASP A 548 10.98 -28.01 -1.38
C ASP A 548 11.09 -29.13 -0.35
N THR A 549 11.08 -28.74 0.93
CA THR A 549 11.35 -29.61 2.07
C THR A 549 10.15 -29.64 3.00
N ALA A 550 9.46 -30.78 3.05
CA ALA A 550 8.53 -31.07 4.14
C ALA A 550 9.32 -31.40 5.41
N VAL A 551 8.98 -30.77 6.53
CA VAL A 551 9.70 -30.91 7.80
C VAL A 551 8.74 -31.31 8.91
N TYR A 552 9.05 -32.43 9.56
CA TYR A 552 8.33 -32.95 10.71
C TYR A 552 9.19 -32.85 11.97
N THR A 553 8.55 -32.91 13.14
CA THR A 553 9.17 -32.77 14.45
C THR A 553 8.54 -33.75 15.46
N GLY A 554 9.03 -33.77 16.71
CA GLY A 554 8.49 -34.66 17.74
C GLY A 554 9.10 -36.06 17.71
N LYS A 555 8.29 -37.10 17.97
CA LYS A 555 8.74 -38.49 18.20
C LYS A 555 7.74 -39.56 17.70
N ALA A 556 6.93 -39.23 16.71
CA ALA A 556 5.86 -40.11 16.24
C ALA A 556 6.16 -40.57 14.82
N ASP A 557 6.05 -41.88 14.60
CA ASP A 557 6.40 -42.55 13.35
C ASP A 557 5.63 -41.96 12.15
N ALA A 558 6.37 -41.59 11.11
CA ALA A 558 5.90 -41.10 9.83
C ALA A 558 6.00 -42.18 8.74
N THR A 559 5.08 -42.17 7.78
CA THR A 559 5.13 -43.01 6.57
C THR A 559 4.85 -42.15 5.35
N VAL A 560 5.92 -41.63 4.76
CA VAL A 560 5.89 -40.66 3.66
C VAL A 560 6.38 -41.31 2.36
N ASP A 561 5.62 -41.11 1.28
CA ASP A 561 5.94 -41.58 -0.07
C ASP A 561 5.67 -40.43 -1.06
N LEU A 562 6.73 -39.77 -1.55
CA LEU A 562 6.65 -38.58 -2.40
C LEU A 562 6.02 -38.83 -3.78
N ARG A 563 5.69 -40.09 -4.12
CA ARG A 563 4.94 -40.45 -5.32
C ARG A 563 3.42 -40.42 -5.09
N LYS A 564 2.97 -40.39 -3.83
CA LYS A 564 1.54 -40.32 -3.47
C LYS A 564 1.07 -38.88 -3.43
N THR A 565 -0.11 -38.64 -3.97
CA THR A 565 -0.78 -37.33 -4.01
C THR A 565 -1.99 -37.23 -3.08
N GLY A 566 -2.28 -38.29 -2.31
CA GLY A 566 -3.32 -38.35 -1.30
C GLY A 566 -2.76 -38.32 0.12
N ALA A 567 -3.61 -38.05 1.11
CA ALA A 567 -3.21 -37.88 2.50
C ALA A 567 -2.53 -39.15 3.10
N GLN A 568 -1.34 -38.97 3.67
CA GLN A 568 -0.48 -40.03 4.23
C GLN A 568 -0.15 -39.74 5.70
N ALA A 569 0.18 -40.76 6.50
CA ALA A 569 0.45 -40.56 7.92
C ALA A 569 1.85 -39.97 8.13
N THR A 570 1.95 -38.84 8.82
CA THR A 570 3.16 -38.00 8.89
C THR A 570 3.69 -37.82 10.32
N GLY A 571 3.29 -38.69 11.24
CA GLY A 571 3.60 -38.60 12.67
C GLY A 571 2.76 -37.56 13.42
N GLN A 572 2.42 -36.43 12.78
CA GLN A 572 1.62 -35.36 13.39
C GLN A 572 0.17 -35.28 12.89
N GLY A 573 -0.15 -36.04 11.84
CA GLY A 573 -1.52 -36.38 11.46
C GLY A 573 -1.57 -37.02 10.07
N ARG A 574 -2.38 -36.49 9.15
CA ARG A 574 -2.48 -37.03 7.78
C ARG A 574 -2.43 -35.99 6.68
N ASP A 575 -1.23 -35.68 6.23
CA ASP A 575 -1.01 -34.58 5.29
C ASP A 575 -1.00 -35.03 3.84
N LYS A 576 -1.41 -34.12 2.96
CA LYS A 576 -1.31 -34.24 1.52
C LYS A 576 -0.10 -33.44 1.05
N LEU A 577 0.92 -34.14 0.56
CA LEU A 577 2.12 -33.51 -0.02
C LEU A 577 1.98 -33.33 -1.53
N GLN A 578 2.42 -32.17 -2.03
CA GLN A 578 2.46 -31.82 -3.45
C GLN A 578 3.74 -31.06 -3.76
N SER A 579 4.38 -31.34 -4.90
CA SER A 579 5.65 -30.69 -5.31
C SER A 579 6.70 -30.60 -4.19
N ILE A 580 6.95 -31.73 -3.50
CA ILE A 580 8.00 -31.85 -2.48
C ILE A 580 9.12 -32.75 -3.02
N GLU A 581 10.37 -32.35 -2.84
CA GLU A 581 11.57 -33.10 -3.22
C GLU A 581 12.32 -33.66 -2.01
N ASN A 582 12.20 -33.02 -0.85
CA ASN A 582 12.95 -33.36 0.35
C ASN A 582 12.03 -33.61 1.54
N VAL A 583 12.41 -34.53 2.43
CA VAL A 583 11.70 -34.80 3.69
C VAL A 583 12.71 -34.87 4.82
N VAL A 584 12.45 -34.12 5.89
CA VAL A 584 13.09 -34.28 7.19
C VAL A 584 12.01 -34.78 8.14
N SER A 585 12.17 -35.97 8.70
CA SER A 585 11.17 -36.61 9.54
C SER A 585 11.35 -36.30 11.04
N ALA A 586 10.63 -37.01 11.91
CA ALA A 586 10.61 -36.74 13.34
C ALA A 586 11.73 -37.52 14.06
N ASN A 587 11.59 -37.79 15.37
CA ASN A 587 12.45 -38.74 16.07
C ASN A 587 11.66 -40.03 16.40
N GLY A 588 10.95 -40.57 15.41
CA GLY A 588 10.16 -41.81 15.49
C GLY A 588 10.76 -42.89 14.58
N ASP A 589 10.23 -44.12 14.59
CA ASP A 589 10.72 -45.18 13.69
C ASP A 589 10.11 -44.94 12.28
N ASP A 590 10.78 -44.13 11.47
CA ASP A 590 10.21 -43.46 10.30
C ASP A 590 10.40 -44.25 8.98
N LYS A 591 9.41 -44.15 8.08
CA LYS A 591 9.48 -44.74 6.73
C LYS A 591 9.34 -43.69 5.64
N LEU A 592 10.45 -43.38 4.97
CA LEU A 592 10.51 -42.38 3.92
C LEU A 592 10.73 -43.02 2.55
N THR A 593 10.07 -42.50 1.52
CA THR A 593 10.23 -42.95 0.14
C THR A 593 10.19 -41.74 -0.81
N GLY A 594 11.26 -41.58 -1.57
CA GLY A 594 11.44 -40.55 -2.58
C GLY A 594 10.66 -40.82 -3.87
N LYS A 595 11.15 -40.28 -4.98
CA LYS A 595 10.57 -40.37 -6.32
C LYS A 595 11.68 -40.64 -7.35
N ALA A 596 11.46 -40.29 -8.63
CA ALA A 596 12.40 -40.59 -9.72
C ALA A 596 13.36 -39.43 -10.06
N GLY A 597 13.52 -38.47 -9.15
CA GLY A 597 14.49 -37.37 -9.29
C GLY A 597 15.01 -36.94 -7.92
N ALA A 598 16.26 -36.45 -7.90
CA ALA A 598 17.08 -36.23 -6.71
C ALA A 598 16.32 -35.73 -5.47
N ASN A 599 16.32 -36.54 -4.42
CA ASN A 599 15.69 -36.28 -3.13
C ASN A 599 16.72 -36.12 -2.01
N THR A 600 16.35 -35.37 -0.96
CA THR A 600 17.01 -35.43 0.34
C THR A 600 16.04 -36.05 1.34
N LEU A 601 16.41 -37.19 1.92
CA LEU A 601 15.63 -37.88 2.94
C LEU A 601 16.46 -37.95 4.22
N ASP A 602 15.91 -37.49 5.34
CA ASP A 602 16.57 -37.40 6.64
C ASP A 602 15.65 -37.97 7.73
N GLY A 603 16.09 -39.06 8.38
CA GLY A 603 15.37 -39.79 9.42
C GLY A 603 15.48 -39.19 10.84
N ASN A 604 16.49 -38.35 11.07
CA ASN A 604 16.92 -37.84 12.39
C ASN A 604 17.28 -38.91 13.43
N ASN A 605 16.30 -39.54 14.08
CA ASN A 605 16.53 -40.54 15.14
C ASN A 605 15.37 -41.52 15.20
N GLY A 606 15.65 -42.81 15.04
CA GLY A 606 14.65 -43.86 14.94
C GLY A 606 15.28 -45.10 14.34
N LYS A 607 14.49 -46.13 14.09
CA LYS A 607 14.92 -47.24 13.24
C LYS A 607 14.30 -47.09 11.88
N ASP A 608 14.96 -46.30 11.06
CA ASP A 608 14.32 -45.70 9.91
C ASP A 608 14.50 -46.56 8.66
N THR A 609 13.55 -46.47 7.75
CA THR A 609 13.59 -47.14 6.45
C THR A 609 13.43 -46.12 5.33
N LEU A 610 14.54 -45.72 4.73
CA LEU A 610 14.61 -44.66 3.72
C LEU A 610 14.91 -45.23 2.34
N LEU A 611 14.09 -44.88 1.34
CA LEU A 611 14.24 -45.32 -0.04
C LEU A 611 14.28 -44.11 -0.99
N GLY A 612 15.41 -43.80 -1.62
CA GLY A 612 15.52 -42.73 -2.64
C GLY A 612 14.73 -43.05 -3.92
N LEU A 613 14.93 -44.28 -4.41
CA LEU A 613 14.42 -44.88 -5.66
C LEU A 613 15.22 -44.53 -6.92
N GLY A 614 15.25 -43.27 -7.33
CA GLY A 614 15.96 -42.89 -8.55
C GLY A 614 16.24 -41.40 -8.63
N GLY A 615 17.46 -41.06 -9.03
CA GLY A 615 17.96 -39.70 -8.91
C GLY A 615 19.42 -39.74 -8.46
N ASN A 616 19.89 -38.62 -7.91
CA ASN A 616 21.16 -38.61 -7.18
C ASN A 616 20.80 -38.17 -5.76
N ASP A 617 20.49 -39.14 -4.92
CA ASP A 617 19.80 -38.90 -3.66
C ASP A 617 20.78 -38.69 -2.50
N LEU A 618 20.38 -37.86 -1.54
CA LEU A 618 21.04 -37.74 -0.24
C LEU A 618 20.14 -38.40 0.81
N ILE A 619 20.60 -39.50 1.39
CA ILE A 619 19.87 -40.27 2.39
C ILE A 619 20.67 -40.26 3.69
N ILE A 620 20.03 -39.82 4.76
CA ILE A 620 20.59 -39.73 6.12
C ILE A 620 19.66 -40.53 7.02
N GLY A 621 20.17 -41.61 7.62
CA GLY A 621 19.44 -42.37 8.65
C GLY A 621 19.38 -41.54 9.92
N GLY A 622 20.49 -41.51 10.66
CA GLY A 622 20.69 -40.63 11.81
C GLY A 622 21.07 -41.43 13.04
N GLY A 623 20.22 -41.42 14.06
CA GLY A 623 20.45 -42.14 15.31
C GLY A 623 19.63 -43.43 15.46
N ALA A 624 20.31 -44.52 15.83
CA ALA A 624 19.84 -45.92 15.88
C ALA A 624 19.97 -46.66 14.54
N ASN A 625 19.37 -47.85 14.42
CA ASN A 625 19.78 -48.85 13.40
C ASN A 625 18.89 -48.76 12.15
N ASP A 626 19.44 -48.28 11.04
CA ASP A 626 18.66 -47.87 9.88
C ASP A 626 18.78 -48.80 8.65
N ILE A 627 17.82 -48.66 7.73
CA ILE A 627 17.79 -49.32 6.43
C ILE A 627 17.73 -48.25 5.35
N LEU A 628 18.86 -48.00 4.70
CA LEU A 628 19.03 -46.94 3.71
C LEU A 628 19.20 -47.53 2.32
N LYS A 629 18.34 -47.15 1.38
CA LYS A 629 18.40 -47.60 -0.01
C LYS A 629 18.40 -46.43 -0.98
N GLY A 630 19.50 -46.25 -1.70
CA GLY A 630 19.63 -45.28 -2.80
C GLY A 630 18.69 -45.66 -3.94
N GLY A 631 19.13 -46.57 -4.80
CA GLY A 631 18.30 -47.16 -5.84
C GLY A 631 18.97 -47.10 -7.20
N SER A 632 18.82 -45.97 -7.90
CA SER A 632 19.43 -45.78 -9.22
C SER A 632 19.94 -44.36 -9.45
N GLY A 633 21.26 -44.23 -9.62
CA GLY A 633 21.92 -43.03 -10.07
C GLY A 633 23.27 -42.78 -9.41
N ARG A 634 23.39 -41.72 -8.62
CA ARG A 634 24.61 -41.46 -7.83
C ARG A 634 24.20 -40.99 -6.44
N ASP A 635 24.05 -41.96 -5.56
CA ASP A 635 23.45 -41.74 -4.27
C ASP A 635 24.52 -41.56 -3.18
N LYS A 636 24.17 -40.82 -2.14
CA LYS A 636 24.97 -40.62 -0.95
C LYS A 636 24.16 -41.04 0.27
N LEU A 637 24.50 -42.21 0.81
CA LEU A 637 23.88 -42.76 2.00
C LEU A 637 24.79 -42.50 3.20
N LYS A 638 24.19 -42.06 4.31
CA LYS A 638 24.82 -41.95 5.61
C LYS A 638 24.00 -42.68 6.67
N GLY A 639 24.55 -43.72 7.31
CA GLY A 639 23.94 -44.31 8.52
C GLY A 639 23.97 -43.33 9.69
N GLU A 640 25.15 -42.75 9.92
CA GLU A 640 25.53 -41.91 11.07
C GLU A 640 25.76 -42.71 12.37
N ALA A 641 24.75 -43.07 13.15
CA ALA A 641 24.95 -43.61 14.51
C ALA A 641 24.07 -44.83 14.85
N GLY A 642 24.42 -45.99 14.28
CA GLY A 642 23.75 -47.26 14.57
C GLY A 642 24.53 -48.48 14.09
N ASN A 643 23.81 -49.59 13.88
CA ASN A 643 24.31 -50.71 13.09
C ASN A 643 23.48 -50.77 11.82
N ASP A 644 23.97 -50.09 10.78
CA ASP A 644 23.14 -49.66 9.67
C ASP A 644 23.25 -50.58 8.46
N HIS A 645 22.19 -50.63 7.67
CA HIS A 645 22.07 -51.46 6.48
C HIS A 645 21.97 -50.58 5.24
N LEU A 646 23.07 -50.44 4.51
CA LEU A 646 23.20 -49.51 3.37
C LEU A 646 23.17 -50.26 2.03
N PHE A 647 22.29 -49.81 1.13
CA PHE A 647 22.10 -50.36 -0.22
C PHE A 647 22.24 -49.22 -1.24
N GLY A 648 23.40 -49.08 -1.90
CA GLY A 648 23.51 -48.14 -3.04
C GLY A 648 22.64 -48.58 -4.21
N ASN A 649 22.71 -49.88 -4.51
CA ASN A 649 22.11 -50.55 -5.67
C ASN A 649 22.81 -50.20 -6.99
N ALA A 650 22.26 -49.32 -7.83
CA ALA A 650 22.72 -49.14 -9.21
C ALA A 650 23.30 -47.75 -9.46
N GLY A 651 24.62 -47.61 -9.43
CA GLY A 651 25.22 -46.29 -9.53
C GLY A 651 26.71 -46.21 -9.27
N ASN A 652 27.16 -45.03 -8.87
CA ASN A 652 28.54 -44.85 -8.41
C ASN A 652 28.49 -44.21 -7.01
N ASP A 653 28.04 -44.99 -6.04
CA ASP A 653 27.45 -44.46 -4.83
C ASP A 653 28.50 -44.19 -3.74
N THR A 654 28.12 -43.38 -2.76
CA THR A 654 28.94 -43.11 -1.58
C THR A 654 28.18 -43.55 -0.34
N LEU A 655 28.60 -44.67 0.25
CA LEU A 655 28.02 -45.24 1.44
C LEU A 655 28.93 -44.92 2.63
N ILE A 656 28.40 -44.18 3.59
CA ILE A 656 29.06 -43.85 4.83
C ILE A 656 28.25 -44.54 5.92
N GLY A 657 28.81 -45.53 6.61
CA GLY A 657 28.13 -46.14 7.77
C GLY A 657 28.14 -45.12 8.91
N GLY A 658 29.13 -45.19 9.77
CA GLY A 658 29.43 -44.11 10.71
C GLY A 658 30.04 -44.62 11.99
N SER A 659 29.25 -44.67 13.06
CA SER A 659 29.63 -45.24 14.35
C SER A 659 28.74 -46.43 14.73
N GLY A 660 29.32 -47.63 14.62
CA GLY A 660 28.74 -48.87 15.11
C GLY A 660 29.30 -50.06 14.34
N ILE A 661 28.43 -50.90 13.77
CA ILE A 661 28.84 -52.03 12.92
C ILE A 661 27.93 -52.08 11.69
N ASP A 662 28.41 -51.48 10.61
CA ASP A 662 27.58 -51.20 9.44
C ASP A 662 27.77 -52.25 8.35
N VAL A 663 26.71 -52.46 7.57
CA VAL A 663 26.63 -53.48 6.51
C VAL A 663 26.26 -52.82 5.18
N ALA A 664 27.19 -52.81 4.22
CA ALA A 664 26.88 -52.50 2.84
C ALA A 664 26.37 -53.75 2.09
N HIS A 665 25.30 -53.61 1.33
CA HIS A 665 24.62 -54.68 0.61
C HIS A 665 24.76 -54.54 -0.90
N PHE A 666 25.05 -55.67 -1.57
CA PHE A 666 25.34 -55.72 -3.00
C PHE A 666 24.59 -56.87 -3.70
N ASP A 667 23.92 -56.56 -4.81
CA ASP A 667 23.04 -57.50 -5.52
C ASP A 667 23.85 -58.57 -6.30
N GLY A 668 23.49 -59.84 -6.14
CA GLY A 668 24.17 -61.00 -6.74
C GLY A 668 25.20 -61.67 -5.82
N GLY A 669 26.15 -62.40 -6.41
CA GLY A 669 27.17 -63.17 -5.69
C GLY A 669 28.52 -62.45 -5.55
N LYS A 670 29.30 -62.80 -4.52
CA LYS A 670 30.64 -62.22 -4.24
C LYS A 670 31.56 -62.14 -5.47
N ASN A 671 31.51 -63.15 -6.35
CA ASN A 671 32.37 -63.27 -7.54
C ASN A 671 32.07 -62.23 -8.65
N ARG A 672 31.08 -61.36 -8.46
CA ARG A 672 30.76 -60.21 -9.30
C ARG A 672 31.58 -58.96 -8.95
N TYR A 673 32.14 -58.89 -7.75
CA TYR A 673 32.63 -57.64 -7.18
C TYR A 673 34.11 -57.68 -6.84
N ASP A 674 34.87 -56.73 -7.39
CA ASP A 674 36.22 -56.42 -6.94
C ASP A 674 36.15 -55.42 -5.79
N VAL A 675 36.61 -55.82 -4.60
CA VAL A 675 36.73 -54.95 -3.42
C VAL A 675 38.21 -54.56 -3.26
N THR A 676 38.49 -53.29 -3.02
CA THR A 676 39.85 -52.77 -2.84
C THR A 676 39.91 -51.76 -1.70
N LYS A 677 40.82 -51.94 -0.74
CA LYS A 677 41.08 -50.93 0.30
C LYS A 677 41.83 -49.74 -0.30
N ILE A 678 41.28 -48.54 -0.13
CA ILE A 678 41.80 -47.28 -0.70
C ILE A 678 42.13 -46.23 0.37
N GLY A 679 41.96 -46.57 1.65
CA GLY A 679 42.32 -45.72 2.79
C GLY A 679 42.01 -46.40 4.13
N ALA A 680 42.24 -45.67 5.24
CA ALA A 680 41.77 -46.10 6.55
C ALA A 680 40.23 -46.17 6.55
N ASN A 681 39.69 -47.33 6.91
CA ASN A 681 38.25 -47.67 6.87
C ASN A 681 37.54 -47.21 5.58
N LYS A 682 38.24 -47.28 4.43
CA LYS A 682 37.72 -46.81 3.16
C LYS A 682 38.00 -47.80 2.03
N TYR A 683 36.94 -48.19 1.34
CA TYR A 683 36.95 -49.24 0.33
C TYR A 683 36.32 -48.75 -0.97
N LYS A 684 36.79 -49.29 -2.09
CA LYS A 684 36.17 -49.18 -3.40
C LYS A 684 35.60 -50.55 -3.76
N VAL A 685 34.35 -50.60 -4.18
CA VAL A 685 33.69 -51.81 -4.70
C VAL A 685 33.38 -51.56 -6.17
N VAL A 686 33.65 -52.52 -7.05
CA VAL A 686 33.43 -52.42 -8.49
C VAL A 686 32.65 -53.64 -8.97
N ASP A 687 31.51 -53.43 -9.62
CA ASP A 687 30.80 -54.48 -10.37
C ASP A 687 31.60 -54.80 -11.65
N THR A 688 32.17 -56.00 -11.73
CA THR A 688 32.99 -56.42 -12.89
C THR A 688 32.20 -57.22 -13.93
N LEU A 689 30.96 -57.62 -13.63
CA LEU A 689 30.14 -58.50 -14.49
C LEU A 689 28.80 -57.86 -14.91
N GLY A 690 28.51 -56.64 -14.49
CA GLY A 690 27.27 -55.93 -14.80
C GLY A 690 27.43 -54.41 -14.90
N ASN A 691 26.32 -53.70 -14.68
CA ASN A 691 26.20 -52.25 -14.81
C ASN A 691 25.79 -51.54 -13.51
N LEU A 692 25.98 -52.18 -12.35
CA LEU A 692 25.69 -51.53 -11.05
C LEU A 692 26.77 -50.53 -10.63
N GLY A 693 27.92 -50.50 -11.32
CA GLY A 693 28.87 -49.40 -11.29
C GLY A 693 30.00 -49.52 -10.27
N THR A 694 30.25 -48.46 -9.50
CA THR A 694 31.46 -48.33 -8.67
C THR A 694 31.25 -47.47 -7.43
N ASP A 695 31.30 -48.13 -6.28
CA ASP A 695 30.88 -47.56 -5.00
C ASP A 695 32.06 -47.30 -4.07
N ILE A 696 31.91 -46.29 -3.23
CA ILE A 696 32.88 -45.89 -2.22
C ILE A 696 32.26 -46.08 -0.83
N LEU A 697 32.81 -47.04 -0.08
CA LEU A 697 32.44 -47.29 1.31
C LEU A 697 33.40 -46.53 2.24
N THR A 698 32.89 -45.85 3.26
CA THR A 698 33.69 -45.20 4.32
C THR A 698 33.07 -45.49 5.69
N SER A 699 33.85 -45.94 6.67
CA SER A 699 33.34 -46.40 7.97
C SER A 699 32.20 -47.41 7.80
N VAL A 700 32.49 -48.51 7.09
CA VAL A 700 31.60 -49.66 6.96
C VAL A 700 32.44 -50.89 7.26
N GLU A 701 32.00 -51.72 8.19
CA GLU A 701 32.76 -52.86 8.71
C GLU A 701 32.47 -54.14 7.92
N LYS A 702 31.27 -54.25 7.32
CA LYS A 702 30.81 -55.48 6.67
C LYS A 702 30.25 -55.26 5.26
N ILE A 703 30.46 -56.26 4.41
CA ILE A 703 29.79 -56.40 3.11
C ILE A 703 28.91 -57.65 3.11
N LYS A 704 27.69 -57.54 2.61
CA LYS A 704 26.80 -58.67 2.35
C LYS A 704 26.42 -58.73 0.86
N PHE A 705 26.47 -59.94 0.32
CA PHE A 705 25.96 -60.28 -1.02
C PHE A 705 24.63 -61.05 -0.88
N ASP A 706 23.79 -61.11 -1.93
CA ASP A 706 22.50 -61.81 -1.89
C ASP A 706 22.61 -63.28 -1.46
N VAL A 707 23.70 -63.92 -1.85
CA VAL A 707 23.98 -65.33 -1.53
C VAL A 707 25.17 -65.44 -0.60
N GLY A 708 24.89 -65.75 0.68
CA GLY A 708 25.90 -66.06 1.70
C GLY A 708 25.75 -65.25 3.00
N PRO A 709 26.69 -65.43 3.94
CA PRO A 709 26.79 -64.58 5.13
C PRO A 709 27.29 -63.17 4.78
N ALA A 710 27.18 -62.24 5.73
CA ALA A 710 27.96 -61.01 5.68
C ALA A 710 29.43 -61.30 6.05
N PHE A 711 30.35 -60.60 5.40
CA PHE A 711 31.80 -60.71 5.63
C PHE A 711 32.32 -59.41 6.24
N ASP A 712 33.22 -59.51 7.21
CA ASP A 712 34.03 -58.37 7.66
C ASP A 712 35.01 -57.99 6.55
N ILE A 713 35.04 -56.71 6.15
CA ILE A 713 35.77 -56.28 4.94
C ILE A 713 37.29 -56.42 5.10
N ASP A 714 37.83 -56.23 6.30
CA ASP A 714 39.27 -56.38 6.53
C ASP A 714 39.73 -57.85 6.60
N THR A 715 38.81 -58.78 6.88
CA THR A 715 39.06 -60.23 6.70
C THR A 715 38.70 -60.76 5.30
N LEU A 716 38.05 -59.95 4.47
CA LEU A 716 37.60 -60.31 3.13
C LEU A 716 38.70 -60.17 2.07
N LEU A 717 39.65 -59.27 2.33
CA LEU A 717 40.79 -58.85 1.49
C LEU A 717 42.08 -59.61 1.83
#